data_AF-A0A2H1WGV2-F1
#
_entry.id   AF-A0A2H1WGV2-F1
#
_cell.length_a   1.000
_cell.length_b   1.000
_cell.length_c   1.000
_cell.angle_alpha   90.00
_cell.angle_beta   90.00
_cell.angle_gamma   90.00
#
_symmetry.space_group_name_H-M   'P 1'
#
loop_
_entity.id
_entity.type
_entity.pdbx_description
1 polymer ?
#
loop_
_entity_poly.entity_id
_entity_poly.type
_entity_poly.pdbx_seq_one_letter_code
_entity_poly.pdbx_strand_id
1 'polypeptide(L)'
;MPMLKGLPPQYELGTEGTQHWFSVGTPFSDAFRNQYDSDVTVWSPQGRLHQVEYAMEAVKLGSATVGLKNRQYAVLIALKRAVSELSAYQKKIIPIDEHIGISISGLTADARMLSRFMRTECLNHKYSHDAPMPVGRLIGLVGNKMQICTQRYDKRPLGVGLLVAGYDDQGPHIYQTCPSANFFDCRAMAIGARSQSARTYLEKHLSSFLDCDLQELVAHGLRALRDTLPNEVDLNTKNVSIAIVGPKTPLRIADEEELTRLLALVEGEERRGGSASATGDAGAPADRDRDAPGDDPQPASQRGGVVMRSIIILLWLASAVHSLDLQYLDPTKLQTQVPPEIQQRAALEVIRQYYSKVNVRIDPVFFVNKKDSFHLKTFNGTLDIRASSGVAATWGFNYFLKKYCKSQIAWQTKNVNIPYLLPEVDETVVANDRFRYYQNVCTASYSFVWWNIYDWREHVEWMALNGINLALAPVAQEAAWTQVYTQVGMTQEEIDQHFTGPAFLSWLRMGNVHGWGGPLPKSWNALQKDIQTDIINRLRNLGIVHVLPAFNGHVPVAFSRIFPNATFHKVKQWNKFDNPYCCGLFLDPFDSLFVRIGKMFLNEISIDTPLSHIYTADPFNEVEPSEFSTALVQQTSKKIFQTLSDFDKDAVWLLQNWMFVNSPLAWPVVRVKSFLNAVPSGRMLILDLQSEQWPQYDLYQMYYGQPFIWCMLHNFGGTLGMFGNMVTINKDVYEVRARVNSTMIGIGLTPEGINQNYVVYDLMLESAWRKSPVKDLNAWAADYAERRYGCNETAEAWKYLLKSVYSFNGLSRVRGKYVVTRRPSLKLKPWAWYKSYDLFEAFRKFVSVGNVSCYSDGFRYDLVDVTRQALQYRVEQLYMNVVSDRYTNVYIYEASIKRFLDALNDMAQILYQDQHFIASKWFKKARGLGESPDEQDLYELNARNQITLWGPKGEISDYACKQWAELIVNYYLPRWANFLDAALKAKKAGEDFNEKDTRRVVTANIEVPFVTARSNDVDGSSSVGSFTTAMEVAKSLYRRWSCAPDVEDLPVVVIGSDKHRRTTLADDDLEVEETSGLPSGHGYGVNDERLRDADDGEVTKADRTSKFYRCYGNQNVFVTSAKTSRLPFRCSIKELPWPVFRSIATCC
;
A
#
# COMPACT_ATOMS: atom_id res chain seq x y z
N MET A 1 38.67 -16.38 51.64
CA MET A 1 38.28 -17.24 52.77
C MET A 1 36.92 -16.76 53.30
N PRO A 2 35.96 -17.61 53.69
CA PRO A 2 35.98 -19.08 53.67
C PRO A 2 35.55 -19.73 52.33
N MET A 3 34.24 -19.98 52.11
CA MET A 3 33.74 -21.17 51.38
C MET A 3 32.95 -20.87 50.09
N LEU A 4 32.71 -21.76 49.11
CA LEU A 4 32.80 -23.23 48.91
C LEU A 4 31.63 -24.15 49.34
N LYS A 5 30.79 -24.54 48.37
CA LYS A 5 30.47 -25.93 47.89
C LYS A 5 29.09 -25.98 47.21
N GLY A 6 28.88 -26.82 46.18
CA GLY A 6 27.52 -27.05 45.65
C GLY A 6 27.27 -27.64 44.24
N LEU A 7 28.18 -28.35 43.58
CA LEU A 7 27.90 -29.03 42.29
C LEU A 7 28.48 -30.46 42.22
N PRO A 8 27.72 -31.46 41.74
CA PRO A 8 28.23 -32.79 41.39
C PRO A 8 28.68 -32.89 39.90
N PRO A 9 29.48 -33.90 39.50
CA PRO A 9 30.17 -33.92 38.19
C PRO A 9 29.92 -35.17 37.32
N GLN A 10 30.64 -35.25 36.18
CA GLN A 10 30.80 -36.39 35.24
C GLN A 10 29.60 -36.59 34.26
N TYR A 11 29.75 -37.09 33.03
CA TYR A 11 30.81 -37.94 32.46
C TYR A 11 31.45 -37.47 31.12
N GLU A 12 32.77 -37.69 31.05
CA GLU A 12 33.67 -38.02 29.92
C GLU A 12 33.53 -37.45 28.49
N LEU A 13 34.68 -36.95 27.99
CA LEU A 13 35.01 -36.76 26.57
C LEU A 13 35.81 -37.99 26.07
N GLY A 14 35.37 -38.61 24.96
CA GLY A 14 36.14 -39.63 24.26
C GLY A 14 37.00 -39.03 23.14
N THR A 15 38.31 -39.24 23.17
CA THR A 15 39.25 -38.84 22.10
C THR A 15 40.09 -40.02 21.63
N GLU A 16 39.92 -40.45 20.39
CA GLU A 16 40.85 -41.38 19.72
C GLU A 16 40.77 -41.23 18.19
N GLY A 17 41.82 -41.64 17.47
CA GLY A 17 41.78 -41.77 16.00
C GLY A 17 42.27 -40.59 15.16
N THR A 18 43.56 -40.24 15.24
CA THR A 18 44.25 -39.47 14.19
C THR A 18 45.42 -40.25 13.60
N GLN A 19 45.33 -40.65 12.32
CA GLN A 19 46.46 -40.77 11.40
C GLN A 19 46.01 -40.95 9.95
N HIS A 20 46.87 -40.52 9.02
CA HIS A 20 46.63 -40.35 7.57
C HIS A 20 45.56 -39.26 7.26
N TRP A 21 45.71 -38.40 6.25
CA TRP A 21 46.53 -38.51 5.04
C TRP A 21 47.30 -37.20 4.72
N PHE A 22 48.44 -37.36 4.05
CA PHE A 22 49.06 -36.35 3.20
C PHE A 22 49.65 -37.06 1.96
N SER A 23 49.92 -36.29 0.88
CA SER A 23 50.58 -36.71 -0.37
C SER A 23 49.75 -37.45 -1.43
N VAL A 24 49.39 -36.68 -2.48
CA VAL A 24 49.31 -37.06 -3.91
C VAL A 24 48.18 -38.01 -4.38
N GLY A 25 47.47 -37.62 -5.45
CA GLY A 25 46.99 -38.62 -6.43
C GLY A 25 45.64 -38.48 -7.14
N THR A 26 44.87 -37.39 -7.05
CA THR A 26 43.57 -37.27 -7.76
C THR A 26 43.41 -35.97 -8.56
N PRO A 27 42.58 -35.94 -9.64
CA PRO A 27 42.57 -34.84 -10.60
C PRO A 27 41.90 -33.56 -10.09
N PHE A 28 42.44 -32.41 -10.48
CA PHE A 28 41.96 -31.07 -10.11
C PHE A 28 40.67 -30.62 -10.84
N SER A 29 39.91 -31.55 -11.43
CA SER A 29 38.79 -31.27 -12.35
C SER A 29 37.42 -31.19 -11.69
N ASP A 30 37.08 -32.13 -10.79
CA ASP A 30 35.67 -32.34 -10.41
C ASP A 30 35.18 -31.45 -9.26
N ALA A 31 36.09 -30.82 -8.48
CA ALA A 31 35.72 -29.86 -7.44
C ALA A 31 35.06 -28.58 -7.98
N PHE A 32 35.30 -28.22 -9.25
CA PHE A 32 34.82 -26.98 -9.85
C PHE A 32 33.37 -27.02 -10.35
N ARG A 33 32.77 -28.20 -10.55
CA ARG A 33 31.52 -28.32 -11.34
C ARG A 33 30.28 -27.74 -10.67
N ASN A 34 30.10 -27.91 -9.36
CA ASN A 34 28.86 -27.56 -8.66
C ASN A 34 28.90 -26.22 -7.91
N GLN A 35 30.04 -25.51 -7.87
CA GLN A 35 30.20 -24.28 -7.05
C GLN A 35 29.74 -22.99 -7.76
N TYR A 36 29.61 -23.01 -9.09
CA TYR A 36 29.31 -21.82 -9.91
C TYR A 36 27.93 -21.90 -10.59
N ASP A 37 27.03 -22.70 -10.02
CA ASP A 37 25.81 -23.18 -10.68
C ASP A 37 24.52 -23.03 -9.87
N SER A 38 24.62 -22.52 -8.63
CA SER A 38 23.44 -22.24 -7.81
C SER A 38 22.63 -21.04 -8.32
N ASP A 39 23.30 -19.97 -8.74
CA ASP A 39 22.70 -18.62 -8.80
C ASP A 39 23.02 -17.85 -10.08
N VAL A 40 22.12 -16.93 -10.46
CA VAL A 40 22.27 -16.08 -11.67
C VAL A 40 23.38 -15.03 -11.57
N THR A 41 23.90 -14.78 -10.36
CA THR A 41 24.93 -13.77 -10.09
C THR A 41 26.35 -14.34 -10.05
N VAL A 42 26.50 -15.66 -10.00
CA VAL A 42 27.81 -16.33 -9.88
C VAL A 42 28.34 -16.68 -11.26
N TRP A 43 29.48 -16.10 -11.61
CA TRP A 43 30.18 -16.39 -12.87
C TRP A 43 31.14 -17.56 -12.69
N SER A 44 31.14 -18.50 -13.64
CA SER A 44 32.15 -19.55 -13.70
C SER A 44 33.54 -18.95 -13.97
N PRO A 45 34.64 -19.66 -13.63
CA PRO A 45 36.01 -19.22 -13.95
C PRO A 45 36.30 -19.01 -15.45
N GLN A 46 35.39 -19.40 -16.34
CA GLN A 46 35.45 -19.20 -17.79
C GLN A 46 34.57 -18.03 -18.28
N GLY A 47 34.00 -17.24 -17.37
CA GLY A 47 33.15 -16.09 -17.71
C GLY A 47 31.76 -16.48 -18.22
N ARG A 48 31.13 -17.50 -17.61
CA ARG A 48 29.81 -18.01 -18.01
C ARG A 48 28.81 -18.00 -16.83
N LEU A 49 27.53 -17.79 -17.13
CA LEU A 49 26.44 -17.81 -16.14
C LEU A 49 25.56 -19.04 -16.35
N HIS A 50 25.88 -20.16 -15.68
CA HIS A 50 25.27 -21.46 -15.99
C HIS A 50 23.74 -21.49 -15.79
N GLN A 51 23.19 -20.80 -14.79
CA GLN A 51 21.72 -20.65 -14.64
C GLN A 51 21.02 -19.99 -15.85
N VAL A 52 21.69 -19.05 -16.54
CA VAL A 52 21.16 -18.44 -17.78
C VAL A 52 21.28 -19.42 -18.95
N GLU A 53 22.35 -20.19 -19.00
CA GLU A 53 22.55 -21.24 -20.01
C GLU A 53 21.52 -22.37 -19.86
N TYR A 54 21.20 -22.79 -18.63
CA TYR A 54 20.14 -23.78 -18.36
C TYR A 54 18.76 -23.27 -18.76
N ALA A 55 18.47 -21.99 -18.55
CA ALA A 55 17.25 -21.38 -19.07
C ALA A 55 17.23 -21.41 -20.61
N MET A 56 18.37 -21.27 -21.29
CA MET A 56 18.50 -21.44 -22.75
C MET A 56 18.37 -22.91 -23.20
N GLU A 57 18.84 -23.89 -22.43
CA GLU A 57 18.59 -25.32 -22.68
C GLU A 57 17.10 -25.67 -22.50
N ALA A 58 16.42 -25.10 -21.50
CA ALA A 58 14.99 -25.30 -21.29
C ALA A 58 14.14 -24.85 -22.51
N VAL A 59 14.58 -23.82 -23.24
CA VAL A 59 13.94 -23.41 -24.52
C VAL A 59 14.00 -24.53 -25.56
N LYS A 60 15.07 -25.34 -25.58
CA LYS A 60 15.23 -26.47 -26.53
C LYS A 60 14.37 -27.68 -26.18
N LEU A 61 13.87 -27.80 -24.94
CA LEU A 61 12.95 -28.88 -24.55
C LEU A 61 11.52 -28.66 -25.08
N GLY A 62 11.13 -27.39 -25.26
CA GLY A 62 9.90 -27.02 -25.96
C GLY A 62 9.88 -27.54 -27.40
N SER A 63 8.71 -27.73 -28.00
CA SER A 63 8.61 -28.16 -29.40
C SER A 63 9.15 -27.10 -30.37
N ALA A 64 9.42 -27.47 -31.62
CA ALA A 64 9.87 -26.51 -32.64
C ALA A 64 8.82 -25.43 -32.97
N THR A 65 9.29 -24.21 -33.25
CA THR A 65 8.50 -23.17 -33.93
C THR A 65 9.42 -22.32 -34.82
N VAL A 66 8.87 -21.91 -35.95
CA VAL A 66 9.50 -21.14 -37.02
C VAL A 66 8.76 -19.81 -37.15
N GLY A 67 9.51 -18.73 -37.40
CA GLY A 67 8.96 -17.44 -37.80
C GLY A 67 9.74 -16.87 -38.98
N LEU A 68 9.05 -16.30 -39.97
CA LEU A 68 9.67 -15.72 -41.17
C LEU A 68 8.84 -14.59 -41.78
N LYS A 69 9.50 -13.66 -42.49
CA LYS A 69 8.87 -12.48 -43.12
C LYS A 69 9.29 -12.29 -44.59
N ASN A 70 8.32 -11.92 -45.43
CA ASN A 70 8.58 -11.30 -46.75
C ASN A 70 8.48 -9.76 -46.62
N ARG A 71 8.34 -9.01 -47.73
CA ARG A 71 8.18 -7.55 -47.68
C ARG A 71 6.82 -7.05 -47.18
N GLN A 72 5.82 -7.92 -47.01
CA GLN A 72 4.44 -7.56 -46.66
C GLN A 72 3.94 -8.27 -45.40
N TYR A 73 4.27 -9.55 -45.21
CA TYR A 73 3.71 -10.41 -44.18
C TYR A 73 4.79 -10.96 -43.25
N ALA A 74 4.43 -11.13 -41.99
CA ALA A 74 5.15 -11.93 -41.00
C ALA A 74 4.29 -13.16 -40.63
N VAL A 75 4.93 -14.33 -40.57
CA VAL A 75 4.26 -15.61 -40.32
C VAL A 75 4.93 -16.34 -39.15
N LEU A 76 4.13 -16.91 -38.26
CA LEU A 76 4.55 -17.85 -37.21
C LEU A 76 3.96 -19.23 -37.48
N ILE A 77 4.78 -20.27 -37.44
CA ILE A 77 4.37 -21.67 -37.60
C ILE A 77 4.88 -22.48 -36.41
N ALA A 78 4.00 -23.21 -35.75
CA ALA A 78 4.23 -23.75 -34.42
C ALA A 78 3.74 -25.19 -34.28
N LEU A 79 4.66 -26.11 -33.96
CA LEU A 79 4.32 -27.50 -33.62
C LEU A 79 3.70 -27.56 -32.22
N LYS A 80 2.39 -27.83 -32.13
CA LYS A 80 1.70 -28.18 -30.89
C LYS A 80 2.11 -29.59 -30.46
N ARG A 81 2.06 -29.87 -29.15
CA ARG A 81 2.14 -31.24 -28.59
C ARG A 81 0.87 -31.53 -27.78
N ALA A 82 0.43 -32.79 -27.81
CA ALA A 82 -0.43 -33.39 -26.81
C ALA A 82 0.42 -34.25 -25.86
N VAL A 83 -0.02 -34.46 -24.62
CA VAL A 83 0.71 -35.30 -23.64
C VAL A 83 0.31 -36.78 -23.74
N SER A 84 -0.90 -37.03 -24.21
CA SER A 84 -1.47 -38.34 -24.54
C SER A 84 -2.55 -38.15 -25.62
N GLU A 85 -3.05 -39.22 -26.22
CA GLU A 85 -4.10 -39.15 -27.27
C GLU A 85 -5.40 -38.48 -26.79
N LEU A 86 -5.72 -38.64 -25.50
CA LEU A 86 -6.87 -38.02 -24.83
C LEU A 86 -6.62 -36.55 -24.42
N SER A 87 -5.42 -36.02 -24.67
CA SER A 87 -5.00 -34.69 -24.24
C SER A 87 -5.17 -33.66 -25.36
N ALA A 88 -5.87 -32.56 -25.09
CA ALA A 88 -5.99 -31.47 -26.05
C ALA A 88 -4.61 -30.84 -26.36
N TYR A 89 -4.33 -30.64 -27.66
CA TYR A 89 -3.08 -30.05 -28.13
C TYR A 89 -2.86 -28.65 -27.54
N GLN A 90 -1.71 -28.44 -26.89
CA GLN A 90 -1.43 -27.20 -26.17
C GLN A 90 -1.26 -26.01 -27.14
N LYS A 91 -2.07 -24.96 -26.95
CA LYS A 91 -1.99 -23.71 -27.73
C LYS A 91 -0.63 -23.04 -27.53
N LYS A 92 0.07 -22.81 -28.64
CA LYS A 92 1.47 -22.37 -28.67
C LYS A 92 1.68 -20.97 -29.26
N ILE A 93 0.80 -20.55 -30.17
CA ILE A 93 0.71 -19.15 -30.61
C ILE A 93 -0.27 -18.43 -29.69
N ILE A 94 0.09 -17.22 -29.25
CA ILE A 94 -0.70 -16.35 -28.37
C ILE A 94 -0.82 -14.97 -29.03
N PRO A 95 -2.04 -14.46 -29.28
CA PRO A 95 -2.24 -13.09 -29.79
C PRO A 95 -1.93 -12.07 -28.68
N ILE A 96 -1.28 -10.96 -29.02
CA ILE A 96 -0.96 -9.87 -28.10
C ILE A 96 -1.83 -8.64 -28.38
N ASP A 97 -1.86 -8.20 -29.63
CA ASP A 97 -2.70 -7.10 -30.13
C ASP A 97 -3.12 -7.42 -31.57
N GLU A 98 -3.97 -6.59 -32.17
CA GLU A 98 -4.44 -6.73 -33.56
C GLU A 98 -3.28 -6.84 -34.58
N HIS A 99 -2.12 -6.27 -34.28
CA HIS A 99 -0.94 -6.26 -35.15
C HIS A 99 0.27 -7.06 -34.61
N ILE A 100 0.15 -7.77 -33.46
CA ILE A 100 1.27 -8.49 -32.82
C ILE A 100 0.84 -9.84 -32.24
N GLY A 101 1.60 -10.90 -32.53
CA GLY A 101 1.45 -12.24 -31.95
C GLY A 101 2.78 -12.87 -31.56
N ILE A 102 2.76 -13.82 -30.62
CA ILE A 102 3.95 -14.55 -30.20
C ILE A 102 3.77 -16.07 -30.34
N SER A 103 4.86 -16.78 -30.66
CA SER A 103 5.00 -18.22 -30.53
C SER A 103 6.07 -18.53 -29.50
N ILE A 104 5.84 -19.54 -28.66
CA ILE A 104 6.58 -19.75 -27.40
C ILE A 104 7.38 -21.06 -27.44
N SER A 105 8.59 -21.12 -26.88
CA SER A 105 9.30 -22.39 -26.65
C SER A 105 9.99 -22.40 -25.29
N GLY A 106 9.81 -23.48 -24.52
CA GLY A 106 10.22 -23.57 -23.12
C GLY A 106 9.02 -23.52 -22.17
N LEU A 107 9.20 -22.91 -21.00
CA LEU A 107 8.22 -22.91 -19.91
C LEU A 107 6.97 -22.07 -20.23
N THR A 108 5.80 -22.72 -20.27
CA THR A 108 4.51 -22.08 -20.59
C THR A 108 4.01 -21.12 -19.51
N ALA A 109 4.47 -21.26 -18.26
CA ALA A 109 4.18 -20.32 -17.18
C ALA A 109 4.83 -18.95 -17.45
N ASP A 110 6.13 -18.95 -17.76
CA ASP A 110 6.91 -17.74 -18.08
C ASP A 110 6.35 -17.06 -19.33
N ALA A 111 5.97 -17.84 -20.34
CA ALA A 111 5.29 -17.36 -21.55
C ALA A 111 3.95 -16.64 -21.26
N ARG A 112 3.17 -17.13 -20.30
CA ARG A 112 1.92 -16.50 -19.86
C ARG A 112 2.17 -15.20 -19.09
N MET A 113 3.29 -15.09 -18.37
CA MET A 113 3.69 -13.86 -17.69
C MET A 113 4.13 -12.79 -18.70
N LEU A 114 5.02 -13.13 -19.65
CA LEU A 114 5.45 -12.21 -20.70
C LEU A 114 4.31 -11.78 -21.63
N SER A 115 3.41 -12.69 -22.04
CA SER A 115 2.26 -12.31 -22.89
C SER A 115 1.24 -11.39 -22.19
N ARG A 116 1.07 -11.51 -20.87
CA ARG A 116 0.27 -10.55 -20.08
C ARG A 116 0.95 -9.17 -20.05
N PHE A 117 2.26 -9.12 -19.78
CA PHE A 117 3.02 -7.88 -19.81
C PHE A 117 2.93 -7.19 -21.18
N MET A 118 3.22 -7.92 -22.27
CA MET A 118 3.15 -7.37 -23.63
C MET A 118 1.75 -6.83 -23.99
N ARG A 119 0.68 -7.51 -23.59
CA ARG A 119 -0.70 -7.03 -23.77
C ARG A 119 -0.97 -5.74 -23.04
N THR A 120 -0.51 -5.62 -21.79
CA THR A 120 -0.64 -4.40 -20.99
C THR A 120 0.11 -3.23 -21.65
N GLU A 121 1.35 -3.43 -22.10
CA GLU A 121 2.12 -2.39 -22.78
C GLU A 121 1.46 -1.93 -24.10
N CYS A 122 0.94 -2.86 -24.91
CA CYS A 122 0.19 -2.51 -26.13
C CYS A 122 -1.07 -1.70 -25.83
N LEU A 123 -1.88 -2.14 -24.86
CA LEU A 123 -3.10 -1.44 -24.45
C LEU A 123 -2.80 -0.05 -23.86
N ASN A 124 -1.74 0.08 -23.05
CA ASN A 124 -1.30 1.35 -22.50
C ASN A 124 -0.88 2.34 -23.60
N HIS A 125 -0.13 1.87 -24.61
CA HIS A 125 0.29 2.70 -25.75
C HIS A 125 -0.90 3.12 -26.62
N LYS A 126 -1.81 2.18 -26.93
CA LYS A 126 -3.05 2.45 -27.68
C LYS A 126 -3.96 3.44 -26.94
N TYR A 127 -4.03 3.36 -25.61
CA TYR A 127 -4.78 4.32 -24.78
C TYR A 127 -4.11 5.70 -24.67
N SER A 128 -2.77 5.75 -24.56
CA SER A 128 -2.04 7.00 -24.28
C SER A 128 -1.69 7.81 -25.55
N HIS A 129 -1.69 7.17 -26.72
CA HIS A 129 -1.26 7.77 -27.98
C HIS A 129 -2.23 7.56 -29.15
N ASP A 130 -3.37 6.89 -28.93
CA ASP A 130 -4.35 6.49 -29.96
C ASP A 130 -3.73 5.75 -31.17
N ALA A 131 -2.63 5.04 -30.91
CA ALA A 131 -1.77 4.45 -31.93
C ALA A 131 -1.26 3.05 -31.52
N PRO A 132 -1.16 2.10 -32.45
CA PRO A 132 -0.62 0.77 -32.18
C PRO A 132 0.83 0.85 -31.67
N MET A 133 1.20 -0.02 -30.73
CA MET A 133 2.56 -0.09 -30.18
C MET A 133 3.58 -0.52 -31.25
N PRO A 134 4.63 0.26 -31.56
CA PRO A 134 5.69 -0.15 -32.46
C PRO A 134 6.41 -1.42 -31.96
N VAL A 135 6.64 -2.40 -32.84
CA VAL A 135 7.09 -3.74 -32.44
C VAL A 135 8.46 -3.68 -31.77
N GLY A 136 9.40 -2.91 -32.34
CA GLY A 136 10.74 -2.72 -31.75
C GLY A 136 10.73 -2.09 -30.36
N ARG A 137 9.77 -1.18 -30.08
CA ARG A 137 9.60 -0.57 -28.74
C ARG A 137 9.10 -1.60 -27.74
N LEU A 138 8.10 -2.40 -28.10
CA LEU A 138 7.59 -3.49 -27.27
C LEU A 138 8.69 -4.51 -26.92
N ILE A 139 9.51 -4.88 -27.90
CA ILE A 139 10.60 -5.85 -27.70
C ILE A 139 11.69 -5.30 -26.78
N GLY A 140 12.02 -4.00 -26.87
CA GLY A 140 12.92 -3.35 -25.91
C GLY A 140 12.40 -3.41 -24.46
N LEU A 141 11.08 -3.18 -24.26
CA LEU A 141 10.43 -3.32 -22.95
C LEU A 141 10.45 -4.78 -22.45
N VAL A 142 10.23 -5.76 -23.34
CA VAL A 142 10.35 -7.19 -23.01
C VAL A 142 11.78 -7.57 -22.65
N GLY A 143 12.78 -7.10 -23.39
CA GLY A 143 14.21 -7.29 -23.07
C GLY A 143 14.55 -6.78 -21.68
N ASN A 144 14.15 -5.53 -21.36
CA ASN A 144 14.32 -4.96 -20.02
C ASN A 144 13.62 -5.79 -18.93
N LYS A 145 12.41 -6.31 -19.20
CA LYS A 145 11.68 -7.18 -18.28
C LYS A 145 12.36 -8.52 -18.04
N MET A 146 13.01 -9.09 -19.07
CA MET A 146 13.79 -10.34 -18.99
C MET A 146 15.13 -10.12 -18.28
N GLN A 147 15.81 -9.00 -18.52
CA GLN A 147 17.12 -8.68 -17.94
C GLN A 147 17.11 -8.58 -16.41
N ILE A 148 16.02 -8.08 -15.83
CA ILE A 148 15.86 -8.06 -14.37
C ILE A 148 15.93 -9.48 -13.76
N CYS A 149 15.52 -10.51 -14.52
CA CYS A 149 15.59 -11.92 -14.11
C CYS A 149 16.92 -12.62 -14.45
N THR A 150 17.89 -11.94 -15.05
CA THR A 150 19.27 -12.45 -15.24
C THR A 150 20.26 -11.80 -14.26
N GLN A 151 19.89 -10.68 -13.64
CA GLN A 151 20.77 -9.90 -12.75
C GLN A 151 20.45 -10.01 -11.25
N ARG A 152 19.24 -10.48 -10.89
CA ARG A 152 18.76 -10.50 -9.50
C ARG A 152 18.77 -11.91 -8.91
N TYR A 153 19.53 -12.10 -7.84
CA TYR A 153 19.56 -13.33 -7.05
C TYR A 153 18.15 -13.85 -6.67
N ASP A 154 17.22 -12.95 -6.31
CA ASP A 154 15.85 -13.34 -5.92
C ASP A 154 14.98 -13.88 -7.08
N LYS A 155 15.47 -13.89 -8.34
CA LYS A 155 14.69 -14.29 -9.53
C LYS A 155 15.52 -15.13 -10.49
N ARG A 156 15.09 -16.38 -10.73
CA ARG A 156 15.63 -17.21 -11.81
C ARG A 156 15.38 -16.57 -13.20
N PRO A 157 16.17 -16.90 -14.23
CA PRO A 157 15.90 -16.45 -15.59
C PRO A 157 14.62 -17.08 -16.12
N LEU A 158 13.99 -16.42 -17.09
CA LEU A 158 12.77 -16.92 -17.71
C LEU A 158 13.13 -18.01 -18.71
N GLY A 159 12.72 -19.25 -18.44
CA GLY A 159 13.05 -20.45 -19.22
C GLY A 159 12.24 -20.57 -20.50
N VAL A 160 12.05 -19.46 -21.22
CA VAL A 160 11.25 -19.34 -22.43
C VAL A 160 11.94 -18.43 -23.44
N GLY A 161 11.96 -18.87 -24.70
CA GLY A 161 12.27 -18.04 -25.86
C GLY A 161 10.98 -17.75 -26.62
N LEU A 162 10.85 -16.51 -27.13
CA LEU A 162 9.71 -16.10 -27.94
C LEU A 162 10.16 -15.87 -29.39
N LEU A 163 9.30 -16.23 -30.34
CA LEU A 163 9.28 -15.62 -31.68
C LEU A 163 8.07 -14.69 -31.74
N VAL A 164 8.31 -13.41 -31.95
CA VAL A 164 7.27 -12.36 -32.01
C VAL A 164 7.13 -11.91 -33.46
N ALA A 165 5.96 -12.13 -34.04
CA ALA A 165 5.58 -11.57 -35.33
C ALA A 165 4.73 -10.32 -35.11
N GLY A 166 4.99 -9.27 -35.89
CA GLY A 166 4.15 -8.10 -35.90
C GLY A 166 4.30 -7.29 -37.18
N TYR A 167 3.42 -6.30 -37.34
CA TYR A 167 3.47 -5.34 -38.45
C TYR A 167 3.29 -3.92 -37.89
N ASP A 168 4.21 -3.01 -38.22
CA ASP A 168 4.08 -1.58 -37.91
C ASP A 168 4.48 -0.71 -39.12
N ASP A 169 4.62 0.61 -38.93
CA ASP A 169 4.95 1.56 -40.00
C ASP A 169 6.30 1.28 -40.70
N GLN A 170 7.17 0.44 -40.12
CA GLN A 170 8.41 -0.02 -40.76
C GLN A 170 8.25 -1.36 -41.50
N GLY A 171 7.04 -1.93 -41.53
CA GLY A 171 6.70 -3.16 -42.22
C GLY A 171 6.60 -4.38 -41.29
N PRO A 172 6.74 -5.61 -41.83
CA PRO A 172 6.68 -6.84 -41.05
C PRO A 172 7.97 -7.06 -40.22
N HIS A 173 7.81 -7.64 -39.05
CA HIS A 173 8.88 -7.94 -38.09
C HIS A 173 8.81 -9.38 -37.59
N ILE A 174 9.97 -9.99 -37.35
CA ILE A 174 10.12 -11.29 -36.66
C ILE A 174 11.24 -11.12 -35.63
N TYR A 175 10.88 -10.88 -34.38
CA TYR A 175 11.86 -10.78 -33.30
C TYR A 175 12.00 -12.11 -32.57
N GLN A 176 13.24 -12.56 -32.37
CA GLN A 176 13.55 -13.59 -31.37
C GLN A 176 13.85 -12.91 -30.02
N THR A 177 13.37 -13.48 -28.91
CA THR A 177 13.91 -13.21 -27.56
C THR A 177 14.57 -14.45 -26.95
N CYS A 178 15.61 -14.24 -26.15
CA CYS A 178 16.35 -15.28 -25.44
C CYS A 178 16.21 -15.12 -23.91
N PRO A 179 16.29 -16.20 -23.13
CA PRO A 179 16.39 -16.16 -21.66
C PRO A 179 17.49 -15.25 -21.11
N SER A 180 18.57 -15.05 -21.86
CA SER A 180 19.65 -14.09 -21.60
C SER A 180 19.28 -12.62 -21.90
N ALA A 181 17.98 -12.30 -21.96
CA ALA A 181 17.36 -11.02 -22.32
C ALA A 181 17.70 -10.43 -23.71
N ASN A 182 18.67 -10.98 -24.41
CA ASN A 182 19.01 -10.62 -25.79
C ASN A 182 17.80 -10.80 -26.73
N PHE A 183 17.67 -9.88 -27.69
CA PHE A 183 16.67 -9.94 -28.74
C PHE A 183 17.25 -9.54 -30.10
N PHE A 184 16.68 -10.08 -31.18
CA PHE A 184 17.18 -9.91 -32.55
C PHE A 184 16.01 -9.77 -33.53
N ASP A 185 15.99 -8.74 -34.40
CA ASP A 185 15.13 -8.79 -35.60
C ASP A 185 15.74 -9.77 -36.61
N CYS A 186 14.91 -10.65 -37.14
CA CYS A 186 15.29 -11.75 -38.00
C CYS A 186 14.49 -11.70 -39.29
N ARG A 187 15.09 -12.13 -40.42
CA ARG A 187 14.32 -12.40 -41.66
C ARG A 187 13.56 -13.73 -41.54
N ALA A 188 14.21 -14.72 -40.97
CA ALA A 188 13.63 -15.98 -40.53
C ALA A 188 14.39 -16.50 -39.30
N MET A 189 13.72 -17.25 -38.43
CA MET A 189 14.32 -17.88 -37.25
C MET A 189 13.52 -19.12 -36.82
N ALA A 190 14.19 -20.08 -36.19
CA ALA A 190 13.55 -21.21 -35.52
C ALA A 190 14.12 -21.42 -34.11
N ILE A 191 13.25 -21.81 -33.17
CA ILE A 191 13.59 -22.15 -31.78
C ILE A 191 12.89 -23.43 -31.33
N GLY A 192 13.39 -24.07 -30.27
CA GLY A 192 12.86 -25.31 -29.71
C GLY A 192 13.57 -26.58 -30.20
N ALA A 193 13.03 -27.74 -29.83
CA ALA A 193 13.59 -29.06 -30.10
C ALA A 193 13.86 -29.28 -31.58
N ARG A 194 15.08 -29.73 -31.91
CA ARG A 194 15.57 -29.96 -33.29
C ARG A 194 15.49 -28.74 -34.22
N SER A 195 15.35 -27.51 -33.71
CA SER A 195 15.29 -26.30 -34.55
C SER A 195 16.51 -26.03 -35.45
N GLN A 196 17.63 -26.74 -35.27
CA GLN A 196 18.81 -26.58 -36.13
C GLN A 196 18.59 -27.07 -37.57
N SER A 197 17.76 -28.09 -37.81
CA SER A 197 17.40 -28.53 -39.17
C SER A 197 16.54 -27.46 -39.87
N ALA A 198 15.54 -26.92 -39.18
CA ALA A 198 14.77 -25.76 -39.64
C ALA A 198 15.67 -24.56 -39.98
N ARG A 199 16.63 -24.21 -39.13
CA ARG A 199 17.62 -23.14 -39.43
C ARG A 199 18.42 -23.44 -40.70
N THR A 200 18.92 -24.67 -40.83
CA THR A 200 19.68 -25.12 -42.01
C THR A 200 18.85 -25.05 -43.31
N TYR A 201 17.52 -25.26 -43.22
CA TYR A 201 16.60 -25.02 -44.33
C TYR A 201 16.44 -23.51 -44.60
N LEU A 202 16.15 -22.72 -43.57
CA LEU A 202 15.87 -21.29 -43.68
C LEU A 202 17.08 -20.49 -44.18
N GLU A 203 18.30 -20.87 -43.80
CA GLU A 203 19.55 -20.28 -44.28
C GLU A 203 19.75 -20.51 -45.78
N LYS A 204 19.46 -21.72 -46.29
CA LYS A 204 19.55 -22.08 -47.72
C LYS A 204 18.54 -21.36 -48.61
N HIS A 205 17.39 -20.98 -48.04
CA HIS A 205 16.29 -20.31 -48.75
C HIS A 205 16.13 -18.82 -48.37
N LEU A 206 17.07 -18.26 -47.60
CA LEU A 206 17.01 -16.89 -47.06
C LEU A 206 16.85 -15.78 -48.13
N SER A 207 17.26 -16.05 -49.37
CA SER A 207 17.14 -15.14 -50.51
C SER A 207 15.77 -15.15 -51.20
N SER A 208 15.00 -16.25 -51.16
CA SER A 208 13.67 -16.27 -51.80
C SER A 208 12.61 -15.55 -50.97
N PHE A 209 12.72 -15.59 -49.63
CA PHE A 209 11.68 -15.11 -48.72
C PHE A 209 11.24 -13.67 -48.93
N LEU A 210 12.07 -12.76 -49.46
CA LEU A 210 11.68 -11.36 -49.66
C LEU A 210 10.74 -11.15 -50.85
N ASP A 211 10.79 -12.04 -51.84
CA ASP A 211 10.09 -11.93 -53.12
C ASP A 211 8.95 -12.96 -53.26
N CYS A 212 8.95 -14.01 -52.43
CA CYS A 212 7.87 -14.99 -52.34
C CYS A 212 6.49 -14.38 -51.99
N ASP A 213 5.43 -15.00 -52.48
CA ASP A 213 4.06 -14.71 -52.04
C ASP A 213 3.74 -15.29 -50.64
N LEU A 214 2.51 -15.08 -50.15
CA LEU A 214 2.10 -15.56 -48.81
C LEU A 214 2.00 -17.09 -48.72
N GLN A 215 1.58 -17.77 -49.80
CA GLN A 215 1.45 -19.23 -49.84
C GLN A 215 2.83 -19.89 -49.90
N GLU A 216 3.73 -19.36 -50.74
CA GLU A 216 5.12 -19.79 -50.81
C GLU A 216 5.87 -19.56 -49.48
N LEU A 217 5.65 -18.42 -48.83
CA LEU A 217 6.23 -18.12 -47.51
C LEU A 217 5.74 -19.09 -46.43
N VAL A 218 4.44 -19.41 -46.40
CA VAL A 218 3.90 -20.44 -45.50
C VAL A 218 4.46 -21.82 -45.83
N ALA A 219 4.53 -22.20 -47.11
CA ALA A 219 5.09 -23.48 -47.54
C ALA A 219 6.58 -23.64 -47.17
N HIS A 220 7.39 -22.58 -47.32
CA HIS A 220 8.77 -22.56 -46.81
C HIS A 220 8.84 -22.76 -45.29
N GLY A 221 7.96 -22.11 -44.52
CA GLY A 221 7.89 -22.29 -43.06
C GLY A 221 7.41 -23.70 -42.64
N LEU A 222 6.49 -24.30 -43.39
CA LEU A 222 5.99 -25.67 -43.18
C LEU A 222 7.07 -26.71 -43.50
N ARG A 223 7.80 -26.57 -44.63
CA ARG A 223 8.96 -27.41 -44.96
C ARG A 223 10.02 -27.33 -43.86
N ALA A 224 10.37 -26.12 -43.42
CA ALA A 224 11.29 -25.91 -42.29
C ALA A 224 10.80 -26.56 -40.99
N LEU A 225 9.49 -26.57 -40.70
CA LEU A 225 8.95 -27.24 -39.52
C LEU A 225 8.91 -28.78 -39.68
N ARG A 226 8.63 -29.31 -40.87
CA ARG A 226 8.65 -30.75 -41.19
C ARG A 226 10.03 -31.35 -40.89
N ASP A 227 11.10 -30.64 -41.25
CA ASP A 227 12.48 -31.04 -40.98
C ASP A 227 12.82 -31.12 -39.46
N THR A 228 11.93 -30.68 -38.56
CA THR A 228 12.08 -30.82 -37.09
C THR A 228 11.35 -32.03 -36.49
N LEU A 229 10.63 -32.82 -37.30
CA LEU A 229 9.92 -34.04 -36.88
C LEU A 229 10.82 -35.29 -37.01
N PRO A 230 10.49 -36.42 -36.35
CA PRO A 230 11.04 -37.72 -36.71
C PRO A 230 10.48 -38.16 -38.07
N ASN A 231 11.14 -39.10 -38.74
CA ASN A 231 10.70 -39.59 -40.06
C ASN A 231 9.29 -40.20 -40.05
N GLU A 232 8.86 -40.76 -38.91
CA GLU A 232 7.57 -41.43 -38.71
C GLU A 232 6.38 -40.50 -38.43
N VAL A 233 6.59 -39.20 -38.20
CA VAL A 233 5.51 -38.27 -37.81
C VAL A 233 5.39 -37.13 -38.81
N ASP A 234 4.24 -36.99 -39.45
CA ASP A 234 3.92 -35.91 -40.37
C ASP A 234 3.22 -34.71 -39.69
N LEU A 235 3.20 -33.59 -40.42
CA LEU A 235 2.42 -32.40 -40.07
C LEU A 235 0.93 -32.68 -40.37
N ASN A 236 0.04 -32.28 -39.47
CA ASN A 236 -1.41 -32.40 -39.64
C ASN A 236 -2.16 -31.27 -38.92
N THR A 237 -3.45 -31.13 -39.20
CA THR A 237 -4.31 -30.06 -38.62
C THR A 237 -4.28 -30.03 -37.09
N LYS A 238 -4.23 -31.20 -36.45
CA LYS A 238 -4.20 -31.34 -34.99
C LYS A 238 -2.85 -30.88 -34.40
N ASN A 239 -1.72 -31.15 -35.07
CA ASN A 239 -0.38 -30.82 -34.54
C ASN A 239 0.23 -29.48 -35.02
N VAL A 240 -0.22 -28.89 -36.13
CA VAL A 240 0.29 -27.57 -36.63
C VAL A 240 -0.61 -26.40 -36.23
N SER A 241 -0.02 -25.24 -35.94
CA SER A 241 -0.72 -23.96 -35.82
C SER A 241 0.05 -22.89 -36.59
N ILE A 242 -0.65 -22.09 -37.40
CA ILE A 242 -0.11 -21.01 -38.23
C ILE A 242 -0.77 -19.70 -37.81
N ALA A 243 -0.01 -18.60 -37.79
CA ALA A 243 -0.54 -17.25 -37.67
C ALA A 243 0.14 -16.28 -38.63
N ILE A 244 -0.62 -15.34 -39.18
CA ILE A 244 -0.24 -14.43 -40.26
C ILE A 244 -0.62 -13.00 -39.86
N VAL A 245 0.26 -12.02 -40.13
CA VAL A 245 0.00 -10.58 -39.94
C VAL A 245 0.62 -9.76 -41.08
N GLY A 246 -0.01 -8.66 -41.50
CA GLY A 246 0.44 -7.81 -42.61
C GLY A 246 -0.39 -6.53 -42.80
N PRO A 247 -0.13 -5.71 -43.85
CA PRO A 247 -0.60 -4.32 -43.98
C PRO A 247 -2.12 -4.11 -43.99
N LYS A 248 -2.89 -5.16 -44.32
CA LYS A 248 -4.37 -5.16 -44.28
C LYS A 248 -4.89 -6.46 -43.67
N THR A 249 -4.09 -7.07 -42.80
CA THR A 249 -4.36 -8.39 -42.22
C THR A 249 -3.96 -8.34 -40.76
N PRO A 250 -4.89 -8.07 -39.82
CA PRO A 250 -4.61 -8.20 -38.40
C PRO A 250 -4.21 -9.66 -38.10
N LEU A 251 -3.51 -9.87 -36.99
CA LEU A 251 -2.97 -11.17 -36.60
C LEU A 251 -4.07 -12.23 -36.57
N ARG A 252 -4.06 -13.10 -37.58
CA ARG A 252 -5.05 -14.13 -37.81
C ARG A 252 -4.38 -15.49 -37.63
N ILE A 253 -4.94 -16.31 -36.75
CA ILE A 253 -4.54 -17.71 -36.57
C ILE A 253 -5.38 -18.54 -37.54
N ALA A 254 -4.77 -19.45 -38.28
CA ALA A 254 -5.47 -20.29 -39.25
C ALA A 254 -6.47 -21.23 -38.56
N ASP A 255 -7.66 -21.35 -39.16
CA ASP A 255 -8.68 -22.37 -38.83
C ASP A 255 -8.34 -23.73 -39.46
N GLU A 256 -9.17 -24.75 -39.21
CA GLU A 256 -8.89 -26.12 -39.66
C GLU A 256 -9.05 -26.31 -41.19
N GLU A 257 -9.92 -25.53 -41.84
CA GLU A 257 -10.07 -25.54 -43.30
C GLU A 257 -8.89 -24.87 -44.02
N GLU A 258 -8.48 -23.68 -43.54
CA GLU A 258 -7.29 -23.00 -44.03
C GLU A 258 -6.04 -23.82 -43.75
N LEU A 259 -5.91 -24.40 -42.56
CA LEU A 259 -4.76 -25.24 -42.24
C LEU A 259 -4.67 -26.48 -43.13
N THR A 260 -5.80 -27.09 -43.49
CA THR A 260 -5.85 -28.17 -44.50
C THR A 260 -5.34 -27.69 -45.86
N ARG A 261 -5.84 -26.54 -46.35
CA ARG A 261 -5.39 -25.92 -47.61
C ARG A 261 -3.90 -25.57 -47.61
N LEU A 262 -3.35 -25.11 -46.49
CA LEU A 262 -1.94 -24.74 -46.34
C LEU A 262 -1.01 -25.95 -46.22
N LEU A 263 -1.47 -27.06 -45.62
CA LEU A 263 -0.71 -28.31 -45.53
C LEU A 263 -0.57 -28.99 -46.90
N ALA A 264 -1.64 -28.98 -47.71
CA ALA A 264 -1.65 -29.53 -49.08
C ALA A 264 -0.59 -28.90 -50.03
N LEU A 265 -0.03 -27.73 -49.70
CA LEU A 265 1.10 -27.12 -50.42
C LEU A 265 2.44 -27.87 -50.28
N VAL A 266 2.53 -28.79 -49.32
CA VAL A 266 3.76 -29.45 -48.86
C VAL A 266 3.60 -30.98 -48.76
N GLU A 267 2.35 -31.48 -48.80
CA GLU A 267 2.03 -32.91 -48.94
C GLU A 267 2.60 -33.49 -50.24
N GLY A 268 3.05 -34.75 -50.21
CA GLY A 268 3.67 -35.44 -51.35
C GLY A 268 5.14 -35.09 -51.65
N GLU A 269 5.71 -34.04 -51.06
CA GLU A 269 7.15 -33.75 -51.19
C GLU A 269 8.03 -34.73 -50.39
N GLU A 270 9.10 -35.23 -51.01
CA GLU A 270 10.10 -36.05 -50.31
C GLU A 270 10.82 -35.30 -49.17
N ARG A 271 11.04 -35.99 -48.05
CA ARG A 271 11.83 -35.46 -46.92
C ARG A 271 13.33 -35.51 -47.24
N ARG A 272 14.01 -34.37 -47.13
CA ARG A 272 15.48 -34.28 -47.26
C ARG A 272 16.21 -34.91 -46.07
N GLY A 273 16.34 -36.24 -46.08
CA GLY A 273 17.12 -36.99 -45.08
C GLY A 273 17.24 -38.51 -45.28
N GLY A 274 16.53 -39.10 -46.24
CA GLY A 274 16.46 -40.56 -46.44
C GLY A 274 17.68 -41.20 -47.13
N SER A 275 18.90 -41.06 -46.61
CA SER A 275 20.08 -41.73 -47.18
C SER A 275 21.19 -42.08 -46.15
N ALA A 276 20.86 -42.89 -45.14
CA ALA A 276 21.83 -43.63 -44.34
C ALA A 276 21.21 -44.96 -43.86
N SER A 277 21.91 -46.08 -44.07
CA SER A 277 21.37 -47.43 -43.90
C SER A 277 21.63 -48.04 -42.52
N ALA A 278 20.61 -48.67 -41.93
CA ALA A 278 20.72 -49.75 -40.95
C ALA A 278 19.57 -50.75 -41.15
N THR A 279 19.77 -52.02 -40.79
CA THR A 279 18.93 -53.15 -41.22
C THR A 279 18.37 -53.98 -40.06
N GLY A 280 17.15 -54.50 -40.21
CA GLY A 280 16.51 -55.43 -39.27
C GLY A 280 15.65 -54.73 -38.20
N ASP A 281 14.54 -55.30 -37.71
CA ASP A 281 13.90 -56.58 -38.07
C ASP A 281 12.36 -56.48 -37.92
N ALA A 282 11.60 -57.49 -38.36
CA ALA A 282 10.15 -57.39 -38.61
C ALA A 282 9.23 -57.68 -37.39
N GLY A 283 8.03 -57.09 -37.39
CA GLY A 283 6.96 -57.43 -36.43
C GLY A 283 5.69 -56.54 -36.52
N ALA A 284 4.61 -57.10 -37.07
CA ALA A 284 3.24 -56.54 -37.13
C ALA A 284 2.23 -57.73 -37.08
N PRO A 285 0.89 -57.56 -37.07
CA PRO A 285 0.03 -56.37 -36.84
C PRO A 285 -0.70 -56.48 -35.46
N ALA A 286 -1.40 -55.50 -34.87
CA ALA A 286 -2.52 -54.64 -35.28
C ALA A 286 -3.87 -55.36 -35.53
N ASP A 287 -4.93 -54.95 -34.81
CA ASP A 287 -6.31 -54.98 -35.32
C ASP A 287 -7.24 -54.00 -34.57
N ARG A 288 -8.13 -53.32 -35.32
CA ARG A 288 -9.25 -52.48 -34.84
C ARG A 288 -10.13 -52.06 -36.04
N ASP A 289 -11.37 -52.53 -36.04
CA ASP A 289 -12.50 -52.17 -36.91
C ASP A 289 -13.78 -52.17 -36.04
N ARG A 290 -14.87 -51.42 -36.25
CA ARG A 290 -15.21 -50.24 -37.10
C ARG A 290 -16.37 -49.49 -36.34
N ASP A 291 -17.25 -48.60 -36.80
CA ASP A 291 -17.64 -48.03 -38.11
C ASP A 291 -18.31 -46.63 -37.93
N ALA A 292 -18.77 -46.02 -39.03
CA ALA A 292 -19.52 -44.76 -39.12
C ALA A 292 -21.04 -45.03 -39.43
N PRO A 293 -21.92 -44.06 -39.82
CA PRO A 293 -21.86 -42.58 -39.87
C PRO A 293 -22.98 -41.95 -38.96
N GLY A 294 -23.70 -40.83 -39.20
CA GLY A 294 -23.75 -39.84 -40.30
C GLY A 294 -24.91 -38.82 -40.13
N ASP A 295 -24.91 -37.74 -40.93
CA ASP A 295 -25.98 -36.72 -41.10
C ASP A 295 -26.45 -36.65 -42.58
N ASP A 296 -27.62 -36.03 -42.89
CA ASP A 296 -27.85 -34.88 -43.81
C ASP A 296 -29.39 -34.49 -43.92
N PRO A 297 -29.95 -33.60 -44.80
CA PRO A 297 -30.55 -32.34 -44.27
C PRO A 297 -31.91 -31.80 -44.84
N GLN A 298 -32.52 -30.82 -44.13
CA GLN A 298 -33.38 -29.68 -44.61
C GLN A 298 -34.74 -30.00 -45.35
N PRO A 299 -35.61 -29.03 -45.78
CA PRO A 299 -35.61 -27.54 -45.71
C PRO A 299 -36.93 -26.79 -45.28
N ALA A 300 -36.80 -25.48 -44.98
CA ALA A 300 -37.67 -24.29 -45.27
C ALA A 300 -39.20 -24.17 -44.95
N SER A 301 -39.61 -23.07 -44.25
CA SER A 301 -40.32 -21.87 -44.81
C SER A 301 -41.45 -21.16 -43.99
N GLN A 302 -41.50 -19.82 -44.13
CA GLN A 302 -42.65 -18.87 -44.13
C GLN A 302 -43.51 -18.47 -42.89
N ARG A 303 -43.74 -17.14 -42.80
CA ARG A 303 -44.82 -16.35 -42.11
C ARG A 303 -44.81 -16.34 -40.55
N GLY A 304 -45.27 -15.28 -39.86
CA GLY A 304 -45.60 -13.91 -40.33
C GLY A 304 -46.44 -13.07 -39.35
N GLY A 305 -45.88 -11.97 -38.84
CA GLY A 305 -46.61 -10.75 -38.41
C GLY A 305 -47.37 -10.72 -37.07
N VAL A 306 -46.73 -10.22 -36.00
CA VAL A 306 -47.39 -9.41 -34.94
C VAL A 306 -46.45 -8.28 -34.50
N VAL A 307 -46.68 -7.06 -34.97
CA VAL A 307 -45.88 -5.86 -34.59
C VAL A 307 -46.80 -4.70 -34.22
N MET A 308 -47.40 -4.74 -33.01
CA MET A 308 -47.97 -3.54 -32.36
C MET A 308 -48.23 -3.65 -30.84
N ARG A 309 -47.52 -4.54 -30.11
CA ARG A 309 -47.65 -4.62 -28.63
C ARG A 309 -46.33 -4.60 -27.84
N SER A 310 -45.20 -4.95 -28.46
CA SER A 310 -43.91 -5.09 -27.74
C SER A 310 -43.21 -3.77 -27.40
N ILE A 311 -43.51 -2.67 -28.11
CA ILE A 311 -42.78 -1.40 -28.02
C ILE A 311 -43.03 -0.67 -26.70
N ILE A 312 -44.26 -0.73 -26.17
CA ILE A 312 -44.62 -0.06 -24.90
C ILE A 312 -43.95 -0.75 -23.69
N ILE A 313 -43.78 -2.08 -23.75
CA ILE A 313 -43.13 -2.86 -22.69
C ILE A 313 -41.61 -2.63 -22.69
N LEU A 314 -40.98 -2.53 -23.87
CA LEU A 314 -39.56 -2.21 -23.98
C LEU A 314 -39.22 -0.80 -23.46
N LEU A 315 -40.09 0.19 -23.67
CA LEU A 315 -39.88 1.55 -23.14
C LEU A 315 -40.03 1.63 -21.61
N TRP A 316 -40.89 0.80 -20.99
CA TRP A 316 -40.98 0.69 -19.53
C TRP A 316 -39.77 -0.03 -18.90
N LEU A 317 -39.20 -1.03 -19.60
CA LEU A 317 -37.98 -1.70 -19.16
C LEU A 317 -36.72 -0.82 -19.33
N ALA A 318 -36.70 0.09 -20.30
CA ALA A 318 -35.60 1.05 -20.48
C ALA A 318 -35.50 2.12 -19.38
N SER A 319 -36.59 2.37 -18.64
CA SER A 319 -36.62 3.28 -17.48
C SER A 319 -36.26 2.62 -16.14
N ALA A 320 -35.98 1.30 -16.12
CA ALA A 320 -35.65 0.55 -14.91
C ALA A 320 -34.19 0.78 -14.44
N VAL A 321 -33.85 2.02 -14.13
CA VAL A 321 -32.71 2.34 -13.25
C VAL A 321 -32.91 1.53 -11.98
N HIS A 322 -31.99 0.60 -11.70
CA HIS A 322 -31.93 -0.07 -10.40
C HIS A 322 -31.44 0.96 -9.37
N SER A 323 -32.37 1.78 -8.86
CA SER A 323 -32.14 2.61 -7.69
C SER A 323 -31.73 1.70 -6.54
N LEU A 324 -30.58 1.98 -5.90
CA LEU A 324 -30.18 1.30 -4.67
C LEU A 324 -31.35 1.31 -3.68
N ASP A 325 -31.69 0.16 -3.09
CA ASP A 325 -32.71 0.12 -2.05
C ASP A 325 -32.15 0.63 -0.71
N LEU A 326 -32.05 1.95 -0.63
CA LEU A 326 -31.63 2.68 0.57
C LEU A 326 -32.72 2.73 1.66
N GLN A 327 -33.72 1.82 1.63
CA GLN A 327 -34.66 1.60 2.73
C GLN A 327 -34.07 0.81 3.89
N TYR A 328 -32.99 0.05 3.69
CA TYR A 328 -32.25 -0.56 4.79
C TYR A 328 -31.35 0.46 5.50
N LEU A 329 -30.82 1.44 4.75
CA LEU A 329 -30.03 2.55 5.26
C LEU A 329 -30.87 3.75 5.73
N ASP A 330 -32.17 3.54 5.93
CA ASP A 330 -33.10 4.58 6.36
C ASP A 330 -32.76 5.07 7.78
N PRO A 331 -32.70 6.39 8.03
CA PRO A 331 -32.49 6.91 9.37
C PRO A 331 -33.49 6.37 10.39
N THR A 332 -34.75 6.13 10.03
CA THR A 332 -35.76 5.63 10.99
C THR A 332 -35.52 4.18 11.42
N LYS A 333 -34.62 3.44 10.74
CA LYS A 333 -34.19 2.08 11.11
C LYS A 333 -32.77 2.07 11.69
N LEU A 334 -31.83 2.73 11.00
CA LEU A 334 -30.43 2.87 11.43
C LEU A 334 -30.20 4.17 12.20
N GLN A 335 -31.03 4.40 13.22
CA GLN A 335 -30.79 5.37 14.28
C GLN A 335 -30.77 4.63 15.61
N THR A 336 -30.24 5.31 16.62
CA THR A 336 -30.45 4.94 18.00
C THR A 336 -31.94 5.05 18.29
N GLN A 337 -32.61 3.96 18.72
CA GLN A 337 -34.04 3.94 19.08
C GLN A 337 -34.33 4.70 20.40
N VAL A 338 -33.57 5.75 20.68
CA VAL A 338 -33.55 6.53 21.92
C VAL A 338 -34.44 7.76 21.76
N PRO A 339 -35.45 7.97 22.64
CA PRO A 339 -36.37 9.09 22.56
C PRO A 339 -35.69 10.47 22.43
N PRO A 340 -36.27 11.42 21.67
CA PRO A 340 -35.71 12.76 21.44
C PRO A 340 -35.35 13.50 22.73
N GLU A 341 -36.08 13.28 23.83
CA GLU A 341 -35.89 13.91 25.13
C GLU A 341 -34.60 13.45 25.82
N ILE A 342 -34.19 12.20 25.58
CA ILE A 342 -32.91 11.66 26.07
C ILE A 342 -31.76 12.19 25.21
N GLN A 343 -31.93 12.22 23.88
CA GLN A 343 -30.94 12.85 22.99
C GLN A 343 -30.74 14.34 23.29
N GLN A 344 -31.83 15.05 23.57
CA GLN A 344 -31.81 16.44 24.00
C GLN A 344 -31.05 16.61 25.31
N ARG A 345 -31.27 15.73 26.30
CA ARG A 345 -30.56 15.77 27.59
C ARG A 345 -29.06 15.50 27.42
N ALA A 346 -28.68 14.51 26.63
CA ALA A 346 -27.27 14.15 26.40
C ALA A 346 -26.53 15.24 25.60
N ALA A 347 -27.13 15.79 24.55
CA ALA A 347 -26.54 16.91 23.82
C ALA A 347 -26.40 18.15 24.72
N LEU A 348 -27.41 18.44 25.54
CA LEU A 348 -27.41 19.56 26.48
C LEU A 348 -26.38 19.39 27.61
N GLU A 349 -26.14 18.17 28.08
CA GLU A 349 -25.06 17.83 29.02
C GLU A 349 -23.68 18.18 28.44
N VAL A 350 -23.37 17.70 27.23
CA VAL A 350 -22.10 17.97 26.56
C VAL A 350 -21.89 19.46 26.30
N ILE A 351 -22.91 20.17 25.82
CA ILE A 351 -22.79 21.60 25.51
C ILE A 351 -22.63 22.42 26.80
N ARG A 352 -23.30 22.05 27.90
CA ARG A 352 -23.25 22.80 29.18
C ARG A 352 -21.91 22.74 29.90
N GLN A 353 -20.99 21.84 29.52
CA GLN A 353 -19.59 21.93 29.94
C GLN A 353 -18.89 23.21 29.45
N TYR A 354 -19.37 23.77 28.32
CA TYR A 354 -18.77 24.91 27.64
C TYR A 354 -19.66 26.17 27.68
N TYR A 355 -20.99 26.02 27.62
CA TYR A 355 -21.92 27.15 27.64
C TYR A 355 -23.26 26.84 28.31
N SER A 356 -23.62 27.63 29.32
CA SER A 356 -24.83 27.40 30.13
C SER A 356 -26.11 28.01 29.54
N LYS A 357 -26.02 29.14 28.83
CA LYS A 357 -27.16 29.85 28.21
C LYS A 357 -27.55 29.25 26.85
N VAL A 358 -27.86 27.97 26.84
CA VAL A 358 -28.24 27.23 25.64
C VAL A 358 -29.57 26.49 25.85
N ASN A 359 -30.43 26.56 24.84
CA ASN A 359 -31.59 25.69 24.69
C ASN A 359 -31.32 24.72 23.54
N VAL A 360 -31.60 23.43 23.76
CA VAL A 360 -31.52 22.39 22.73
C VAL A 360 -32.91 21.79 22.57
N ARG A 361 -33.36 21.61 21.33
CA ARG A 361 -34.56 20.85 20.97
C ARG A 361 -34.22 19.82 19.91
N ILE A 362 -34.47 18.54 20.20
CA ILE A 362 -34.37 17.47 19.20
C ILE A 362 -35.73 17.27 18.54
N ASP A 363 -35.75 17.15 17.22
CA ASP A 363 -36.94 17.10 16.39
C ASP A 363 -36.71 16.17 15.18
N PRO A 364 -37.14 14.88 15.26
CA PRO A 364 -36.93 13.93 14.17
C PRO A 364 -37.61 14.30 12.84
N VAL A 365 -38.55 15.25 12.81
CA VAL A 365 -39.13 15.76 11.54
C VAL A 365 -38.13 16.68 10.81
N PHE A 366 -37.06 17.12 11.49
CA PHE A 366 -36.01 17.97 10.95
C PHE A 366 -34.92 17.21 10.13
N PHE A 367 -35.11 15.91 9.86
CA PHE A 367 -34.29 15.16 8.91
C PHE A 367 -34.62 15.54 7.46
N VAL A 368 -33.70 16.24 6.78
CA VAL A 368 -33.90 16.67 5.38
C VAL A 368 -33.31 15.64 4.43
N ASN A 369 -34.15 15.00 3.61
CA ASN A 369 -33.74 13.97 2.64
C ASN A 369 -32.84 12.87 3.26
N LYS A 370 -33.24 12.36 4.43
CA LYS A 370 -32.51 11.37 5.25
C LYS A 370 -31.16 11.83 5.83
N LYS A 371 -30.84 13.13 5.79
CA LYS A 371 -29.58 13.72 6.28
C LYS A 371 -29.83 14.52 7.55
N ASP A 372 -28.86 14.50 8.46
CA ASP A 372 -28.92 15.31 9.68
C ASP A 372 -29.01 16.80 9.34
N SER A 373 -29.73 17.58 10.14
CA SER A 373 -29.74 19.03 10.02
C SER A 373 -29.94 19.72 11.37
N PHE A 374 -29.50 20.97 11.45
CA PHE A 374 -29.67 21.82 12.62
C PHE A 374 -29.96 23.26 12.21
N HIS A 375 -30.63 23.98 13.09
CA HIS A 375 -30.94 25.39 12.99
C HIS A 375 -30.41 26.09 14.24
N LEU A 376 -29.66 27.17 14.03
CA LEU A 376 -29.11 28.02 15.08
C LEU A 376 -29.83 29.36 15.08
N LYS A 377 -30.29 29.78 16.25
CA LYS A 377 -30.80 31.13 16.48
C LYS A 377 -30.20 31.71 17.76
N THR A 378 -29.79 32.97 17.75
CA THR A 378 -29.34 33.68 18.96
C THR A 378 -30.33 34.77 19.32
N PHE A 379 -30.78 34.81 20.57
CA PHE A 379 -31.71 35.83 21.07
C PHE A 379 -31.45 36.14 22.55
N ASN A 380 -31.45 37.43 22.93
CA ASN A 380 -31.21 37.91 24.31
C ASN A 380 -29.99 37.25 25.01
N GLY A 381 -28.90 37.03 24.27
CA GLY A 381 -27.68 36.38 24.81
C GLY A 381 -27.86 34.91 25.19
N THR A 382 -28.81 34.22 24.55
CA THR A 382 -29.06 32.77 24.63
C THR A 382 -28.90 32.17 23.23
N LEU A 383 -28.36 30.96 23.14
CA LEU A 383 -28.26 30.18 21.90
C LEU A 383 -29.36 29.12 21.86
N ASP A 384 -30.25 29.18 20.88
CA ASP A 384 -31.27 28.18 20.60
C ASP A 384 -30.80 27.26 19.46
N ILE A 385 -30.80 25.94 19.72
CA ILE A 385 -30.42 24.90 18.75
C ILE A 385 -31.59 23.94 18.55
N ARG A 386 -32.19 23.93 17.35
CA ARG A 386 -33.16 22.90 16.93
C ARG A 386 -32.47 21.95 15.96
N ALA A 387 -32.47 20.65 16.23
CA ALA A 387 -31.72 19.68 15.43
C ALA A 387 -32.43 18.35 15.23
N SER A 388 -32.04 17.61 14.20
CA SER A 388 -32.61 16.29 13.86
C SER A 388 -32.23 15.18 14.84
N SER A 389 -31.06 15.28 15.47
CA SER A 389 -30.48 14.28 16.38
C SER A 389 -29.57 14.94 17.41
N GLY A 390 -29.21 14.22 18.49
CA GLY A 390 -28.24 14.69 19.48
C GLY A 390 -26.91 15.11 18.84
N VAL A 391 -26.38 14.30 17.92
CA VAL A 391 -25.18 14.57 17.11
C VAL A 391 -25.31 15.86 16.30
N ALA A 392 -26.48 16.11 15.70
CA ALA A 392 -26.71 17.33 14.93
C ALA A 392 -26.76 18.58 15.85
N ALA A 393 -27.23 18.45 17.10
CA ALA A 393 -27.19 19.55 18.06
C ALA A 393 -25.78 19.84 18.60
N THR A 394 -25.00 18.81 18.95
CA THR A 394 -23.62 18.97 19.42
C THR A 394 -22.68 19.46 18.31
N TRP A 395 -22.83 18.96 17.07
CA TRP A 395 -22.16 19.57 15.92
C TRP A 395 -22.64 21.00 15.67
N GLY A 396 -23.93 21.29 15.77
CA GLY A 396 -24.46 22.66 15.63
C GLY A 396 -23.80 23.65 16.60
N PHE A 397 -23.57 23.22 17.85
CA PHE A 397 -22.80 24.00 18.82
C PHE A 397 -21.31 24.13 18.44
N ASN A 398 -20.62 23.06 18.04
CA ASN A 398 -19.22 23.15 17.60
C ASN A 398 -19.06 24.02 16.33
N TYR A 399 -20.02 23.96 15.41
CA TYR A 399 -20.10 24.84 14.25
C TYR A 399 -20.28 26.31 14.66
N PHE A 400 -21.13 26.60 15.66
CA PHE A 400 -21.23 27.93 16.26
C PHE A 400 -19.89 28.40 16.87
N LEU A 401 -19.26 27.55 17.68
CA LEU A 401 -17.94 27.82 18.28
C LEU A 401 -16.88 28.17 17.22
N LYS A 402 -16.79 27.37 16.15
CA LYS A 402 -15.85 27.58 15.06
C LYS A 402 -16.14 28.87 14.28
N LYS A 403 -17.35 28.97 13.72
CA LYS A 403 -17.72 30.00 12.73
C LYS A 403 -17.88 31.39 13.35
N TYR A 404 -18.40 31.46 14.58
CA TYR A 404 -18.81 32.72 15.21
C TYR A 404 -17.96 33.09 16.44
N CYS A 405 -17.55 32.11 17.25
CA CYS A 405 -16.77 32.35 18.48
C CYS A 405 -15.26 32.13 18.34
N LYS A 406 -14.74 31.92 17.11
CA LYS A 406 -13.31 31.69 16.83
C LYS A 406 -12.65 30.71 17.82
N SER A 407 -13.30 29.55 18.00
CA SER A 407 -12.94 28.52 18.98
C SER A 407 -12.76 27.14 18.33
N GLN A 408 -12.04 26.23 19.00
CA GLN A 408 -11.80 24.84 18.57
C GLN A 408 -11.79 23.88 19.76
N ILE A 409 -12.45 22.72 19.59
CA ILE A 409 -12.32 21.55 20.46
C ILE A 409 -11.60 20.46 19.66
N ALA A 410 -10.41 20.06 20.11
CA ALA A 410 -9.54 19.07 19.47
C ALA A 410 -9.10 17.98 20.48
N TRP A 411 -8.36 16.96 20.03
CA TRP A 411 -7.87 15.89 20.92
C TRP A 411 -6.86 16.40 21.95
N GLN A 412 -5.90 17.23 21.55
CA GLN A 412 -4.78 17.68 22.40
C GLN A 412 -5.03 19.03 23.09
N THR A 413 -6.13 19.72 22.76
CA THR A 413 -6.41 21.07 23.26
C THR A 413 -7.88 21.45 23.09
N LYS A 414 -8.37 22.32 23.98
CA LYS A 414 -9.73 22.90 23.94
C LYS A 414 -9.60 24.42 24.11
N ASN A 415 -9.67 25.16 23.02
CA ASN A 415 -9.69 26.61 23.02
C ASN A 415 -11.13 27.09 22.79
N VAL A 416 -11.85 27.37 23.89
CA VAL A 416 -13.27 27.76 23.83
C VAL A 416 -13.45 29.12 24.50
N ASN A 417 -13.56 30.16 23.68
CA ASN A 417 -13.78 31.54 24.08
C ASN A 417 -15.12 32.02 23.50
N ILE A 418 -16.15 32.14 24.35
CA ILE A 418 -17.49 32.56 23.92
C ILE A 418 -17.70 34.00 24.39
N PRO A 419 -17.92 34.97 23.49
CA PRO A 419 -18.06 36.37 23.86
C PRO A 419 -19.33 36.61 24.69
N TYR A 420 -19.26 37.59 25.60
CA TYR A 420 -20.37 37.94 26.49
C TYR A 420 -21.63 38.37 25.71
N LEU A 421 -21.44 39.15 24.64
CA LEU A 421 -22.43 39.42 23.61
C LEU A 421 -22.28 38.35 22.53
N LEU A 422 -23.27 37.47 22.37
CA LEU A 422 -23.25 36.46 21.31
C LEU A 422 -23.34 37.13 19.93
N PRO A 423 -22.60 36.65 18.91
CA PRO A 423 -22.80 37.07 17.52
C PRO A 423 -24.20 36.69 17.05
N GLU A 424 -24.82 37.53 16.22
CA GLU A 424 -26.15 37.26 15.70
C GLU A 424 -26.14 36.14 14.65
N VAL A 425 -26.97 35.11 14.89
CA VAL A 425 -27.16 33.95 14.01
C VAL A 425 -28.65 33.65 13.87
N ASP A 426 -29.07 33.39 12.64
CA ASP A 426 -30.36 32.78 12.27
C ASP A 426 -30.12 32.00 10.97
N GLU A 427 -29.74 30.72 11.07
CA GLU A 427 -29.44 29.89 9.90
C GLU A 427 -29.79 28.42 10.08
N THR A 428 -30.04 27.72 8.96
CA THR A 428 -30.29 26.27 8.93
C THR A 428 -29.25 25.58 8.07
N VAL A 429 -28.58 24.56 8.62
CA VAL A 429 -27.51 23.81 7.99
C VAL A 429 -27.89 22.33 7.93
N VAL A 430 -27.84 21.76 6.72
CA VAL A 430 -28.08 20.33 6.45
C VAL A 430 -26.76 19.66 6.13
N ALA A 431 -26.53 18.43 6.60
CA ALA A 431 -25.38 17.62 6.21
C ALA A 431 -25.37 17.33 4.69
N ASN A 432 -24.19 17.02 4.16
CA ASN A 432 -24.02 16.58 2.78
C ASN A 432 -24.36 15.10 2.61
N ASP A 433 -24.14 14.29 3.65
CA ASP A 433 -24.13 12.83 3.61
C ASP A 433 -24.97 12.21 4.74
N ARG A 434 -25.32 10.92 4.60
CA ARG A 434 -26.08 10.19 5.62
C ARG A 434 -25.20 9.87 6.84
N PHE A 435 -23.97 9.39 6.60
CA PHE A 435 -23.06 8.94 7.64
C PHE A 435 -21.78 9.78 7.74
N ARG A 436 -21.33 10.00 8.97
CA ARG A 436 -19.96 10.42 9.31
C ARG A 436 -19.38 9.32 10.19
N TYR A 437 -18.54 8.49 9.59
CA TYR A 437 -17.95 7.29 10.18
C TYR A 437 -16.65 7.57 10.94
N TYR A 438 -16.34 6.76 11.94
CA TYR A 438 -15.10 6.89 12.71
C TYR A 438 -14.55 5.56 13.23
N GLN A 439 -13.23 5.57 13.45
CA GLN A 439 -12.34 4.50 13.91
C GLN A 439 -11.88 3.52 12.82
N ASN A 440 -10.70 2.95 13.04
CA ASN A 440 -10.19 1.75 12.39
C ASN A 440 -10.17 0.64 13.46
N VAL A 441 -10.22 -0.63 13.06
CA VAL A 441 -10.02 -1.73 14.02
C VAL A 441 -8.67 -1.59 14.75
N CYS A 442 -7.62 -1.16 14.04
CA CYS A 442 -6.29 -0.90 14.61
C CYS A 442 -6.26 0.24 15.65
N THR A 443 -7.20 1.18 15.65
CA THR A 443 -7.24 2.30 16.63
C THR A 443 -7.49 1.79 18.04
N ALA A 444 -8.17 0.65 18.17
CA ALA A 444 -8.33 -0.05 19.44
C ALA A 444 -6.97 -0.39 20.06
N SER A 445 -6.06 -0.98 19.29
CA SER A 445 -4.71 -1.33 19.77
C SER A 445 -3.77 -0.13 19.90
N TYR A 446 -3.64 0.74 18.90
CA TYR A 446 -2.63 1.81 18.91
C TYR A 446 -3.04 3.09 19.63
N SER A 447 -4.24 3.19 20.18
CA SER A 447 -4.68 4.40 20.90
C SER A 447 -5.61 4.11 22.08
N PHE A 448 -6.61 3.23 21.93
CA PHE A 448 -7.65 3.05 22.95
C PHE A 448 -7.35 1.97 24.01
N VAL A 449 -6.35 1.13 23.80
CA VAL A 449 -6.07 -0.05 24.66
C VAL A 449 -5.87 0.29 26.14
N TRP A 450 -5.24 1.43 26.46
CA TRP A 450 -5.01 1.85 27.85
C TRP A 450 -5.99 2.95 28.30
N TRP A 451 -7.21 2.95 27.76
CA TRP A 451 -8.26 3.91 28.13
C TRP A 451 -9.19 3.34 29.19
N ASN A 452 -9.51 4.18 30.17
CA ASN A 452 -10.60 3.92 31.11
C ASN A 452 -11.93 4.49 30.61
N ILE A 453 -13.00 4.29 31.41
CA ILE A 453 -14.35 4.80 31.13
C ILE A 453 -14.42 6.33 30.90
N TYR A 454 -13.57 7.13 31.56
CA TYR A 454 -13.58 8.59 31.43
C TYR A 454 -12.91 9.06 30.14
N ASP A 455 -11.78 8.45 29.77
CA ASP A 455 -11.12 8.68 28.48
C ASP A 455 -12.10 8.42 27.31
N TRP A 456 -12.81 7.29 27.39
CA TRP A 456 -13.81 6.90 26.41
C TRP A 456 -15.03 7.84 26.38
N ARG A 457 -15.54 8.26 27.55
CA ARG A 457 -16.62 9.26 27.64
C ARG A 457 -16.24 10.57 26.95
N GLU A 458 -15.07 11.13 27.29
CA GLU A 458 -14.57 12.36 26.66
C GLU A 458 -14.41 12.18 25.14
N HIS A 459 -13.95 11.02 24.68
CA HIS A 459 -13.81 10.77 23.24
C HIS A 459 -15.16 10.62 22.51
N VAL A 460 -16.17 10.00 23.14
CA VAL A 460 -17.54 9.92 22.60
C VAL A 460 -18.19 11.32 22.53
N GLU A 461 -17.89 12.20 23.49
CA GLU A 461 -18.32 13.60 23.42
C GLU A 461 -17.61 14.37 22.29
N TRP A 462 -16.29 14.18 22.13
CA TRP A 462 -15.55 14.73 21.00
C TRP A 462 -16.09 14.21 19.65
N MET A 463 -16.49 12.94 19.56
CA MET A 463 -17.13 12.37 18.38
C MET A 463 -18.45 13.07 18.04
N ALA A 464 -19.33 13.26 19.04
CA ALA A 464 -20.61 13.94 18.86
C ALA A 464 -20.42 15.42 18.47
N LEU A 465 -19.52 16.13 19.16
CA LEU A 465 -19.14 17.51 18.83
C LEU A 465 -18.57 17.63 17.40
N ASN A 466 -17.91 16.60 16.88
CA ASN A 466 -17.42 16.54 15.50
C ASN A 466 -18.41 15.89 14.52
N GLY A 467 -19.67 15.70 14.94
CA GLY A 467 -20.77 15.29 14.08
C GLY A 467 -20.73 13.83 13.63
N ILE A 468 -19.86 13.00 14.21
CA ILE A 468 -19.77 11.55 13.93
C ILE A 468 -21.06 10.88 14.39
N ASN A 469 -21.73 10.14 13.49
CA ASN A 469 -22.99 9.45 13.77
C ASN A 469 -22.95 7.93 13.51
N LEU A 470 -21.79 7.39 13.10
CA LEU A 470 -21.53 5.96 12.95
C LEU A 470 -20.10 5.67 13.46
N ALA A 471 -19.92 4.69 14.35
CA ALA A 471 -18.59 4.35 14.88
C ALA A 471 -18.51 2.90 15.36
N LEU A 472 -17.31 2.33 15.36
CA LEU A 472 -17.06 1.02 15.96
C LEU A 472 -17.28 1.04 17.49
N ALA A 473 -17.72 -0.09 18.03
CA ALA A 473 -17.60 -0.45 19.44
C ALA A 473 -16.56 -1.60 19.57
N PRO A 474 -15.25 -1.30 19.60
CA PRO A 474 -14.19 -2.31 19.48
C PRO A 474 -13.79 -2.94 20.82
N VAL A 475 -14.70 -2.97 21.80
CA VAL A 475 -14.46 -3.38 23.19
C VAL A 475 -15.15 -4.71 23.50
N ALA A 476 -14.84 -5.32 24.66
CA ALA A 476 -15.38 -6.57 25.23
C ALA A 476 -15.46 -7.84 24.33
N GLN A 477 -14.92 -7.82 23.11
CA GLN A 477 -15.03 -8.93 22.15
C GLN A 477 -14.47 -10.24 22.71
N GLU A 478 -13.32 -10.17 23.39
CA GLU A 478 -12.66 -11.30 24.04
C GLU A 478 -13.48 -11.85 25.22
N ALA A 479 -14.21 -10.99 25.93
CA ALA A 479 -15.07 -11.39 27.04
C ALA A 479 -16.32 -12.14 26.55
N ALA A 480 -16.82 -11.84 25.34
CA ALA A 480 -17.86 -12.63 24.67
C ALA A 480 -17.27 -13.93 24.09
N TRP A 481 -16.12 -13.88 23.40
CA TRP A 481 -15.44 -15.07 22.89
C TRP A 481 -15.06 -16.06 24.00
N THR A 482 -14.68 -15.60 25.18
CA THR A 482 -14.42 -16.45 26.36
C THR A 482 -15.63 -17.31 26.71
N GLN A 483 -16.86 -16.75 26.63
CA GLN A 483 -18.08 -17.53 26.88
C GLN A 483 -18.34 -18.54 25.77
N VAL A 484 -18.24 -18.14 24.50
CA VAL A 484 -18.40 -19.05 23.35
C VAL A 484 -17.41 -20.22 23.42
N TYR A 485 -16.13 -19.94 23.68
CA TYR A 485 -15.06 -20.93 23.80
C TYR A 485 -15.27 -21.88 24.99
N THR A 486 -15.73 -21.36 26.13
CA THR A 486 -16.13 -22.18 27.29
C THR A 486 -17.32 -23.07 26.95
N GLN A 487 -18.35 -22.54 26.27
CA GLN A 487 -19.56 -23.27 25.88
C GLN A 487 -19.30 -24.41 24.86
N VAL A 488 -18.26 -24.30 24.03
CA VAL A 488 -17.86 -25.38 23.11
C VAL A 488 -16.86 -26.38 23.72
N GLY A 489 -16.36 -26.14 24.94
CA GLY A 489 -15.46 -27.07 25.63
C GLY A 489 -13.96 -26.87 25.33
N MET A 490 -13.52 -25.63 25.12
CA MET A 490 -12.11 -25.27 25.33
C MET A 490 -11.76 -25.26 26.82
N THR A 491 -10.54 -25.63 27.16
CA THR A 491 -10.01 -25.42 28.51
C THR A 491 -9.62 -23.96 28.72
N GLN A 492 -9.47 -23.52 29.98
CA GLN A 492 -8.92 -22.19 30.27
C GLN A 492 -7.53 -22.02 29.64
N GLU A 493 -6.68 -23.05 29.69
CA GLU A 493 -5.34 -23.03 29.10
C GLU A 493 -5.38 -22.82 27.57
N GLU A 494 -6.30 -23.46 26.85
CA GLU A 494 -6.46 -23.26 25.40
C GLU A 494 -6.99 -21.85 25.04
N ILE A 495 -7.76 -21.22 25.93
CA ILE A 495 -8.21 -19.83 25.79
C ILE A 495 -7.05 -18.86 26.06
N ASP A 496 -6.30 -19.12 27.13
CA ASP A 496 -5.15 -18.33 27.58
C ASP A 496 -3.99 -18.39 26.56
N GLN A 497 -3.79 -19.53 25.89
CA GLN A 497 -2.84 -19.69 24.78
C GLN A 497 -3.30 -19.02 23.48
N HIS A 498 -4.61 -18.84 23.27
CA HIS A 498 -5.16 -18.26 22.05
C HIS A 498 -5.23 -16.72 22.08
N PHE A 499 -5.66 -16.12 23.19
CA PHE A 499 -5.78 -14.67 23.24
C PHE A 499 -4.41 -13.98 23.32
N THR A 500 -4.18 -13.02 22.42
CA THR A 500 -3.04 -12.11 22.54
C THR A 500 -3.19 -11.18 23.73
N GLY A 501 -2.10 -10.55 24.15
CA GLY A 501 -2.14 -9.45 25.11
C GLY A 501 -2.93 -8.24 24.58
N PRO A 502 -3.37 -7.33 25.47
CA PRO A 502 -4.25 -6.21 25.10
C PRO A 502 -3.76 -5.36 23.93
N ALA A 503 -2.44 -5.15 23.83
CA ALA A 503 -1.86 -4.30 22.80
C ALA A 503 -1.99 -4.88 21.38
N PHE A 504 -2.29 -6.18 21.23
CA PHE A 504 -2.29 -6.88 19.94
C PHE A 504 -3.68 -7.39 19.50
N LEU A 505 -4.73 -7.14 20.29
CA LEU A 505 -6.09 -7.66 20.06
C LEU A 505 -6.67 -7.32 18.67
N SER A 506 -6.28 -6.20 18.04
CA SER A 506 -6.73 -5.87 16.68
C SER A 506 -6.37 -6.96 15.65
N TRP A 507 -5.17 -7.52 15.75
CA TRP A 507 -4.64 -8.52 14.81
C TRP A 507 -5.02 -9.96 15.18
N LEU A 508 -5.38 -10.19 16.45
CA LEU A 508 -6.13 -11.38 16.88
C LEU A 508 -7.50 -11.43 16.19
N ARG A 509 -8.30 -10.36 16.32
CA ARG A 509 -9.68 -10.27 15.79
C ARG A 509 -9.74 -10.43 14.26
N MET A 510 -8.70 -9.97 13.56
CA MET A 510 -8.54 -10.11 12.11
C MET A 510 -7.91 -11.46 11.67
N GLY A 511 -7.47 -12.30 12.61
CA GLY A 511 -6.91 -13.64 12.34
C GLY A 511 -5.43 -13.68 11.94
N ASN A 512 -4.69 -12.58 12.09
CA ASN A 512 -3.27 -12.49 11.71
C ASN A 512 -2.33 -13.22 12.69
N VAL A 513 -2.58 -13.10 14.00
CA VAL A 513 -1.74 -13.63 15.09
C VAL A 513 -2.61 -14.11 16.25
N HIS A 514 -2.07 -15.00 17.10
CA HIS A 514 -2.71 -15.46 18.33
C HIS A 514 -1.67 -15.62 19.46
N GLY A 515 -2.09 -15.66 20.73
CA GLY A 515 -1.25 -15.87 21.93
C GLY A 515 -0.17 -14.83 22.27
N TRP A 516 0.32 -14.04 21.31
CA TRP A 516 1.43 -13.11 21.50
C TRP A 516 1.11 -12.02 22.54
N GLY A 517 2.00 -11.84 23.51
CA GLY A 517 1.84 -10.89 24.62
C GLY A 517 0.77 -11.27 25.64
N GLY A 518 0.13 -12.44 25.52
CA GLY A 518 -0.83 -12.98 26.49
C GLY A 518 -0.16 -13.68 27.68
N PRO A 519 -0.92 -14.40 28.52
CA PRO A 519 -2.37 -14.62 28.41
C PRO A 519 -3.19 -13.37 28.75
N LEU A 520 -4.48 -13.34 28.39
CA LEU A 520 -5.36 -12.20 28.64
C LEU A 520 -6.05 -12.32 30.02
N PRO A 521 -5.82 -11.41 30.99
CA PRO A 521 -6.34 -11.55 32.34
C PRO A 521 -7.87 -11.51 32.46
N LYS A 522 -8.42 -12.10 33.54
CA LYS A 522 -9.87 -12.08 33.79
C LYS A 522 -10.38 -10.70 34.22
N SER A 523 -9.53 -9.90 34.87
CA SER A 523 -9.76 -8.48 35.18
C SER A 523 -10.05 -7.67 33.90
N TRP A 524 -9.26 -7.86 32.85
CA TRP A 524 -9.44 -7.23 31.53
C TRP A 524 -10.84 -7.52 30.95
N ASN A 525 -11.29 -8.77 30.99
CA ASN A 525 -12.60 -9.15 30.47
C ASN A 525 -13.78 -8.55 31.26
N ALA A 526 -13.61 -8.29 32.57
CA ALA A 526 -14.61 -7.56 33.36
C ALA A 526 -14.59 -6.06 33.01
N LEU A 527 -13.41 -5.43 33.10
CA LEU A 527 -13.19 -4.01 32.79
C LEU A 527 -13.72 -3.62 31.40
N GLN A 528 -13.48 -4.45 30.39
CA GLN A 528 -13.94 -4.20 29.02
C GLN A 528 -15.47 -4.30 28.88
N LYS A 529 -16.15 -5.15 29.65
CA LYS A 529 -17.63 -5.24 29.65
C LYS A 529 -18.27 -3.98 30.26
N ASP A 530 -17.73 -3.48 31.36
CA ASP A 530 -18.19 -2.24 31.99
C ASP A 530 -17.98 -1.04 31.05
N ILE A 531 -16.79 -0.97 30.43
CA ILE A 531 -16.45 0.04 29.41
C ILE A 531 -17.40 -0.05 28.19
N GLN A 532 -17.69 -1.25 27.66
CA GLN A 532 -18.67 -1.41 26.56
C GLN A 532 -20.05 -0.88 26.95
N THR A 533 -20.53 -1.25 28.14
CA THR A 533 -21.88 -0.92 28.61
C THR A 533 -22.06 0.60 28.73
N ASP A 534 -21.05 1.31 29.22
CA ASP A 534 -21.10 2.78 29.28
C ASP A 534 -20.97 3.45 27.91
N ILE A 535 -19.97 3.04 27.10
CA ILE A 535 -19.75 3.57 25.75
C ILE A 535 -21.02 3.45 24.90
N ILE A 536 -21.60 2.25 24.82
CA ILE A 536 -22.76 2.00 23.96
C ILE A 536 -23.96 2.81 24.44
N ASN A 537 -24.17 2.95 25.76
CA ASN A 537 -25.22 3.83 26.27
C ASN A 537 -24.96 5.31 25.96
N ARG A 538 -23.71 5.80 26.06
CA ARG A 538 -23.39 7.20 25.73
C ARG A 538 -23.48 7.49 24.22
N LEU A 539 -22.97 6.60 23.37
CA LEU A 539 -23.15 6.65 21.91
C LEU A 539 -24.63 6.70 21.56
N ARG A 540 -25.43 5.76 22.08
CA ARG A 540 -26.88 5.68 21.84
C ARG A 540 -27.61 6.92 22.31
N ASN A 541 -27.29 7.42 23.51
CA ASN A 541 -27.91 8.63 24.06
C ASN A 541 -27.56 9.90 23.26
N LEU A 542 -26.40 9.97 22.60
CA LEU A 542 -26.05 11.11 21.76
C LEU A 542 -26.57 11.00 20.32
N GLY A 543 -27.16 9.86 19.92
CA GLY A 543 -27.62 9.63 18.54
C GLY A 543 -26.58 8.99 17.60
N ILE A 544 -25.47 8.47 18.15
CA ILE A 544 -24.42 7.79 17.40
C ILE A 544 -24.74 6.30 17.28
N VAL A 545 -24.78 5.79 16.05
CA VAL A 545 -24.96 4.37 15.77
C VAL A 545 -23.64 3.64 16.05
N HIS A 546 -23.67 2.73 17.02
CA HIS A 546 -22.53 1.86 17.34
C HIS A 546 -22.50 0.65 16.40
N VAL A 547 -21.31 0.20 16.00
CA VAL A 547 -21.13 -0.97 15.13
C VAL A 547 -20.51 -2.09 15.96
N LEU A 548 -21.22 -3.22 16.05
CA LEU A 548 -20.77 -4.40 16.79
C LEU A 548 -19.86 -5.29 15.92
N PRO A 549 -18.95 -6.06 16.50
CA PRO A 549 -18.27 -7.12 15.77
C PRO A 549 -19.22 -8.27 15.41
N ALA A 550 -18.86 -9.04 14.39
CA ALA A 550 -19.45 -10.33 14.07
C ALA A 550 -18.37 -11.34 13.67
N PHE A 551 -18.72 -12.63 13.72
CA PHE A 551 -17.80 -13.71 13.38
C PHE A 551 -17.36 -13.65 11.90
N ASN A 552 -16.05 -13.63 11.69
CA ASN A 552 -15.41 -13.51 10.38
C ASN A 552 -14.79 -14.81 9.85
N GLY A 553 -14.93 -15.95 10.56
CA GLY A 553 -14.45 -17.27 10.13
C GLY A 553 -13.19 -17.77 10.84
N HIS A 554 -12.43 -16.91 11.52
CA HIS A 554 -11.21 -17.31 12.24
C HIS A 554 -11.53 -17.95 13.60
N VAL A 555 -10.88 -19.06 13.93
CA VAL A 555 -11.10 -19.83 15.16
C VAL A 555 -9.78 -20.35 15.79
N PRO A 556 -9.75 -20.61 17.11
CA PRO A 556 -8.60 -21.17 17.81
C PRO A 556 -8.16 -22.53 17.26
N VAL A 557 -6.86 -22.84 17.35
CA VAL A 557 -6.30 -24.14 16.94
C VAL A 557 -6.92 -25.34 17.68
N ALA A 558 -7.42 -25.12 18.90
CA ALA A 558 -8.17 -26.10 19.69
C ALA A 558 -9.47 -26.59 19.02
N PHE A 559 -10.04 -25.85 18.06
CA PHE A 559 -11.28 -26.26 17.39
C PHE A 559 -11.15 -27.57 16.63
N SER A 560 -9.97 -27.94 16.11
CA SER A 560 -9.76 -29.26 15.50
C SER A 560 -9.78 -30.42 16.51
N ARG A 561 -9.53 -30.17 17.80
CA ARG A 561 -9.70 -31.17 18.89
C ARG A 561 -11.17 -31.33 19.25
N ILE A 562 -11.92 -30.23 19.29
CA ILE A 562 -13.31 -30.17 19.75
C ILE A 562 -14.29 -30.62 18.65
N PHE A 563 -14.02 -30.24 17.41
CA PHE A 563 -14.85 -30.53 16.24
C PHE A 563 -14.05 -31.30 15.17
N PRO A 564 -13.58 -32.53 15.45
CA PRO A 564 -12.70 -33.29 14.53
C PRO A 564 -13.34 -33.64 13.18
N ASN A 565 -14.66 -33.53 13.06
CA ASN A 565 -15.42 -33.76 11.83
C ASN A 565 -15.69 -32.46 11.03
N ALA A 566 -15.31 -31.29 11.55
CA ALA A 566 -15.51 -30.01 10.88
C ALA A 566 -14.34 -29.66 9.95
N THR A 567 -14.61 -28.93 8.88
CA THR A 567 -13.57 -28.59 7.88
C THR A 567 -12.87 -27.27 8.23
N PHE A 568 -11.54 -27.29 8.32
CA PHE A 568 -10.72 -26.12 8.63
C PHE A 568 -9.60 -25.93 7.61
N HIS A 569 -9.41 -24.68 7.19
CA HIS A 569 -8.26 -24.24 6.40
C HIS A 569 -7.20 -23.64 7.32
N LYS A 570 -5.92 -23.87 7.04
CA LYS A 570 -4.85 -23.20 7.79
C LYS A 570 -4.66 -21.79 7.25
N VAL A 571 -4.63 -20.79 8.13
CA VAL A 571 -4.23 -19.43 7.75
C VAL A 571 -2.73 -19.41 7.43
N LYS A 572 -2.30 -18.61 6.44
CA LYS A 572 -0.87 -18.44 6.15
C LYS A 572 -0.16 -17.66 7.26
N GLN A 573 1.13 -17.92 7.47
CA GLN A 573 1.97 -17.19 8.41
C GLN A 573 2.04 -15.70 8.01
N TRP A 574 1.55 -14.82 8.88
CA TRP A 574 1.61 -13.37 8.69
C TRP A 574 2.86 -12.79 9.38
N ASN A 575 3.56 -11.88 8.70
CA ASN A 575 4.77 -11.18 9.17
C ASN A 575 5.79 -12.02 9.95
N LYS A 576 6.03 -13.27 9.53
CA LYS A 576 7.07 -14.18 10.07
C LYS A 576 6.90 -14.55 11.56
N PHE A 577 5.73 -14.35 12.17
CA PHE A 577 5.45 -14.83 13.53
C PHE A 577 5.59 -16.36 13.59
N ASP A 578 6.35 -16.88 14.57
CA ASP A 578 6.60 -18.32 14.70
C ASP A 578 5.35 -19.15 15.05
N ASN A 579 5.45 -20.48 14.89
CA ASN A 579 4.39 -21.47 15.16
C ASN A 579 3.68 -21.42 16.53
N PRO A 580 4.20 -20.80 17.62
CA PRO A 580 3.40 -20.55 18.83
C PRO A 580 2.39 -19.40 18.68
N TYR A 581 2.65 -18.46 17.76
CA TYR A 581 1.90 -17.20 17.60
C TYR A 581 1.23 -17.05 16.22
N CYS A 582 1.56 -17.94 15.29
CA CYS A 582 0.76 -18.32 14.12
C CYS A 582 0.38 -19.82 14.27
N CYS A 583 -0.26 -20.51 13.32
CA CYS A 583 -1.20 -20.01 12.34
C CYS A 583 -2.61 -20.33 12.85
N GLY A 584 -3.54 -19.38 12.75
CA GLY A 584 -4.95 -19.63 13.07
C GLY A 584 -5.60 -20.65 12.13
N LEU A 585 -6.79 -21.11 12.53
CA LEU A 585 -7.67 -21.89 11.66
C LEU A 585 -8.76 -20.99 11.10
N PHE A 586 -9.10 -21.17 9.83
CA PHE A 586 -10.25 -20.57 9.20
C PHE A 586 -11.30 -21.66 8.96
N LEU A 587 -12.46 -21.53 9.61
CA LEU A 587 -13.57 -22.48 9.51
C LEU A 587 -14.20 -22.40 8.12
N ASP A 588 -14.41 -23.56 7.49
CA ASP A 588 -14.97 -23.62 6.14
C ASP A 588 -16.44 -23.13 6.12
N PRO A 589 -16.81 -22.21 5.20
CA PRO A 589 -18.15 -21.64 5.13
C PRO A 589 -19.19 -22.57 4.43
N PHE A 590 -18.77 -23.72 3.90
CA PHE A 590 -19.68 -24.81 3.55
C PHE A 590 -20.07 -25.64 4.78
N ASP A 591 -19.31 -25.57 5.88
CA ASP A 591 -19.65 -26.24 7.14
C ASP A 591 -20.85 -25.59 7.84
N SER A 592 -21.69 -26.42 8.46
CA SER A 592 -22.79 -26.00 9.32
C SER A 592 -22.31 -25.23 10.57
N LEU A 593 -21.11 -25.54 11.06
CA LEU A 593 -20.51 -24.96 12.25
C LEU A 593 -20.28 -23.45 12.09
N PHE A 594 -20.01 -22.96 10.87
CA PHE A 594 -19.75 -21.54 10.60
C PHE A 594 -20.88 -20.63 11.10
N VAL A 595 -22.13 -20.97 10.74
CA VAL A 595 -23.32 -20.20 11.14
C VAL A 595 -23.65 -20.42 12.62
N ARG A 596 -23.36 -21.61 13.18
CA ARG A 596 -23.57 -21.91 14.60
C ARG A 596 -22.67 -21.04 15.49
N ILE A 597 -21.36 -21.03 15.24
CA ILE A 597 -20.38 -20.26 16.01
C ILE A 597 -20.65 -18.76 15.89
N GLY A 598 -20.97 -18.29 14.67
CA GLY A 598 -21.33 -16.89 14.47
C GLY A 598 -22.57 -16.44 15.24
N LYS A 599 -23.61 -17.28 15.32
CA LYS A 599 -24.80 -16.99 16.15
C LYS A 599 -24.50 -17.04 17.65
N MET A 600 -23.66 -17.97 18.11
CA MET A 600 -23.23 -18.01 19.51
C MET A 600 -22.51 -16.71 19.90
N PHE A 601 -21.57 -16.24 19.06
CA PHE A 601 -20.88 -14.97 19.32
C PHE A 601 -21.82 -13.75 19.29
N LEU A 602 -22.72 -13.67 18.31
CA LEU A 602 -23.70 -12.57 18.21
C LEU A 602 -24.64 -12.51 19.43
N ASN A 603 -25.04 -13.66 19.99
CA ASN A 603 -25.81 -13.72 21.23
C ASN A 603 -24.99 -13.16 22.41
N GLU A 604 -23.75 -13.63 22.60
CA GLU A 604 -22.90 -13.24 23.75
C GLU A 604 -22.50 -11.76 23.72
N ILE A 605 -22.15 -11.19 22.56
CA ILE A 605 -21.77 -9.77 22.46
C ILE A 605 -22.97 -8.81 22.57
N SER A 606 -24.19 -9.31 22.32
CA SER A 606 -25.43 -8.51 22.32
C SER A 606 -26.27 -8.64 23.60
N ILE A 607 -25.90 -9.53 24.54
CA ILE A 607 -26.76 -9.96 25.66
C ILE A 607 -27.36 -8.79 26.47
N ASP A 608 -26.53 -7.82 26.86
CA ASP A 608 -26.94 -6.58 27.55
C ASP A 608 -26.81 -5.33 26.63
N THR A 609 -26.66 -5.54 25.32
CA THR A 609 -26.29 -4.52 24.33
C THR A 609 -27.38 -4.38 23.25
N PRO A 610 -28.26 -3.36 23.34
CA PRO A 610 -29.38 -3.22 22.41
C PRO A 610 -28.92 -2.93 20.98
N LEU A 611 -29.44 -3.71 20.03
CA LEU A 611 -28.98 -3.76 18.63
C LEU A 611 -29.01 -2.39 17.93
N SER A 612 -28.03 -2.19 17.05
CA SER A 612 -27.90 -1.05 16.14
C SER A 612 -28.20 -1.39 14.67
N HIS A 613 -28.41 -2.68 14.38
CA HIS A 613 -28.53 -3.25 13.03
C HIS A 613 -27.30 -3.06 12.13
N ILE A 614 -26.11 -2.74 12.67
CA ILE A 614 -24.87 -2.63 11.88
C ILE A 614 -23.73 -3.42 12.55
N TYR A 615 -23.11 -4.31 11.78
CA TYR A 615 -22.11 -5.27 12.26
C TYR A 615 -20.88 -5.29 11.35
N THR A 616 -19.66 -5.34 11.90
CA THR A 616 -18.40 -5.42 11.13
C THR A 616 -17.82 -6.84 11.19
N ALA A 617 -17.33 -7.34 10.07
CA ALA A 617 -16.67 -8.64 9.98
C ALA A 617 -15.75 -8.69 8.76
N ASP A 618 -14.46 -8.89 9.00
CA ASP A 618 -13.42 -8.67 8.01
C ASP A 618 -12.58 -9.96 7.87
N PRO A 619 -12.98 -10.90 6.99
CA PRO A 619 -12.49 -12.29 7.01
C PRO A 619 -11.07 -12.49 6.49
N PHE A 620 -10.56 -11.56 5.66
CA PHE A 620 -9.35 -11.76 4.87
C PHE A 620 -8.40 -10.54 4.94
N ASN A 621 -8.37 -9.84 6.08
CA ASN A 621 -7.58 -8.61 6.22
C ASN A 621 -6.08 -8.94 6.39
N GLU A 622 -5.35 -8.86 5.27
CA GLU A 622 -3.94 -9.27 5.14
C GLU A 622 -3.68 -10.77 5.40
N VAL A 623 -4.73 -11.60 5.44
CA VAL A 623 -4.64 -13.04 5.64
C VAL A 623 -5.34 -13.82 4.54
N GLU A 624 -4.69 -14.91 4.12
CA GLU A 624 -5.24 -15.88 3.19
C GLU A 624 -5.24 -17.28 3.85
N PRO A 625 -6.37 -17.99 3.87
CA PRO A 625 -6.40 -19.43 4.10
C PRO A 625 -5.63 -20.22 3.04
N SER A 626 -5.30 -21.48 3.34
CA SER A 626 -4.58 -22.39 2.46
C SER A 626 -5.22 -22.56 1.07
N GLU A 627 -6.55 -22.63 0.99
CA GLU A 627 -7.29 -22.85 -0.26
C GLU A 627 -8.05 -21.58 -0.73
N PHE A 628 -7.32 -20.48 -0.97
CA PHE A 628 -7.92 -19.18 -1.29
C PHE A 628 -8.56 -19.09 -2.70
N SER A 629 -9.66 -19.81 -2.88
CA SER A 629 -10.46 -19.90 -4.10
C SER A 629 -11.58 -18.85 -4.14
N THR A 630 -12.03 -18.49 -5.34
CA THR A 630 -13.15 -17.52 -5.49
C THR A 630 -14.48 -18.10 -4.98
N ALA A 631 -14.65 -19.43 -5.01
CA ALA A 631 -15.84 -20.10 -4.47
C ALA A 631 -15.89 -20.04 -2.93
N LEU A 632 -14.75 -20.32 -2.26
CA LEU A 632 -14.61 -20.15 -0.81
C LEU A 632 -14.95 -18.70 -0.41
N VAL A 633 -14.30 -17.73 -1.05
CA VAL A 633 -14.46 -16.30 -0.78
C VAL A 633 -15.92 -15.83 -0.97
N GLN A 634 -16.59 -16.27 -2.05
CA GLN A 634 -18.01 -15.97 -2.28
C GLN A 634 -18.92 -16.62 -1.22
N GLN A 635 -18.65 -17.86 -0.83
CA GLN A 635 -19.43 -18.58 0.19
C GLN A 635 -19.21 -17.98 1.59
N THR A 636 -17.99 -17.56 1.96
CA THR A 636 -17.71 -16.81 3.19
C THR A 636 -18.57 -15.55 3.27
N SER A 637 -18.59 -14.73 2.21
CA SER A 637 -19.41 -13.51 2.16
C SER A 637 -20.90 -13.81 2.37
N LYS A 638 -21.42 -14.79 1.62
CA LYS A 638 -22.80 -15.26 1.76
C LYS A 638 -23.12 -15.77 3.17
N LYS A 639 -22.16 -16.39 3.86
CA LYS A 639 -22.34 -17.04 5.17
C LYS A 639 -22.18 -16.11 6.36
N ILE A 640 -21.28 -15.13 6.29
CA ILE A 640 -21.25 -14.00 7.22
C ILE A 640 -22.59 -13.27 7.14
N PHE A 641 -23.03 -12.90 5.93
CA PHE A 641 -24.32 -12.21 5.79
C PHE A 641 -25.52 -13.08 6.19
N GLN A 642 -25.56 -14.38 5.88
CA GLN A 642 -26.61 -15.28 6.37
C GLN A 642 -26.66 -15.30 7.90
N THR A 643 -25.50 -15.41 8.57
CA THR A 643 -25.41 -15.43 10.04
C THR A 643 -25.99 -14.14 10.63
N LEU A 644 -25.66 -12.99 10.02
CA LEU A 644 -26.21 -11.68 10.39
C LEU A 644 -27.72 -11.60 10.16
N SER A 645 -28.21 -11.96 8.97
CA SER A 645 -29.65 -11.84 8.62
C SER A 645 -30.55 -12.80 9.40
N ASP A 646 -30.02 -13.97 9.79
CA ASP A 646 -30.73 -14.95 10.60
C ASP A 646 -30.81 -14.53 12.09
N PHE A 647 -29.88 -13.69 12.57
CA PHE A 647 -29.87 -13.14 13.93
C PHE A 647 -30.68 -11.83 14.00
N ASP A 648 -30.48 -10.95 13.03
CA ASP A 648 -31.14 -9.66 12.91
C ASP A 648 -31.56 -9.42 11.45
N LYS A 649 -32.88 -9.48 11.23
CA LYS A 649 -33.51 -9.33 9.91
C LYS A 649 -33.14 -8.03 9.19
N ASP A 650 -32.79 -6.97 9.91
CA ASP A 650 -32.49 -5.64 9.36
C ASP A 650 -30.97 -5.36 9.27
N ALA A 651 -30.12 -6.30 9.72
CA ALA A 651 -28.66 -6.19 9.75
C ALA A 651 -27.99 -5.74 8.43
N VAL A 652 -27.16 -4.70 8.53
CA VAL A 652 -26.22 -4.25 7.49
C VAL A 652 -24.80 -4.65 7.89
N TRP A 653 -24.07 -5.26 6.95
CA TRP A 653 -22.68 -5.63 7.15
C TRP A 653 -21.75 -4.48 6.74
N LEU A 654 -21.01 -3.92 7.70
CA LEU A 654 -19.92 -2.99 7.47
C LEU A 654 -18.64 -3.74 7.08
N LEU A 655 -17.97 -3.32 6.02
CA LEU A 655 -16.80 -4.01 5.45
C LEU A 655 -15.63 -3.04 5.22
N GLN A 656 -14.43 -3.38 5.70
CA GLN A 656 -13.20 -2.70 5.32
C GLN A 656 -12.71 -3.20 3.95
N ASN A 657 -12.55 -2.33 2.95
CA ASN A 657 -12.05 -2.76 1.64
C ASN A 657 -10.53 -3.03 1.60
N TRP A 658 -9.80 -2.87 2.71
CA TRP A 658 -8.34 -2.92 2.76
C TRP A 658 -7.76 -4.24 2.24
N MET A 659 -8.46 -5.36 2.42
CA MET A 659 -8.06 -6.64 1.83
C MET A 659 -7.85 -6.56 0.30
N PHE A 660 -8.66 -5.76 -0.41
CA PHE A 660 -8.53 -5.54 -1.86
C PHE A 660 -7.34 -4.63 -2.22
N VAL A 661 -6.94 -3.73 -1.31
CA VAL A 661 -5.86 -2.75 -1.48
C VAL A 661 -4.48 -3.35 -1.15
N ASN A 662 -4.40 -4.14 -0.08
CA ASN A 662 -3.17 -4.77 0.40
C ASN A 662 -2.69 -5.88 -0.56
N SER A 663 -3.58 -6.80 -0.94
CA SER A 663 -3.25 -7.97 -1.78
C SER A 663 -4.01 -7.98 -3.12
N PRO A 664 -3.79 -7.02 -4.04
CA PRO A 664 -4.56 -6.90 -5.28
C PRO A 664 -4.38 -8.11 -6.23
N LEU A 665 -3.25 -8.81 -6.14
CA LEU A 665 -3.03 -10.07 -6.87
C LEU A 665 -3.92 -11.22 -6.34
N ALA A 666 -4.25 -11.20 -5.05
CA ALA A 666 -5.18 -12.13 -4.41
C ALA A 666 -6.65 -11.69 -4.57
N TRP A 667 -6.89 -10.44 -5.00
CA TRP A 667 -8.21 -9.83 -5.18
C TRP A 667 -8.46 -9.31 -6.61
N PRO A 668 -8.39 -10.19 -7.63
CA PRO A 668 -8.76 -9.81 -9.00
C PRO A 668 -10.22 -9.36 -9.06
N VAL A 669 -10.53 -8.41 -9.96
CA VAL A 669 -11.84 -7.76 -10.15
C VAL A 669 -13.05 -8.72 -10.08
N VAL A 670 -12.93 -9.90 -10.71
CA VAL A 670 -13.98 -10.95 -10.70
C VAL A 670 -14.24 -11.50 -9.30
N ARG A 671 -13.20 -11.73 -8.48
CA ARG A 671 -13.32 -12.24 -7.11
C ARG A 671 -13.93 -11.20 -6.18
N VAL A 672 -13.52 -9.93 -6.31
CA VAL A 672 -14.14 -8.81 -5.58
C VAL A 672 -15.62 -8.71 -5.94
N LYS A 673 -15.97 -8.81 -7.24
CA LYS A 673 -17.37 -8.83 -7.68
C LYS A 673 -18.16 -10.01 -7.11
N SER A 674 -17.61 -11.22 -7.13
CA SER A 674 -18.25 -12.40 -6.52
C SER A 674 -18.45 -12.25 -5.01
N PHE A 675 -17.52 -11.60 -4.29
CA PHE A 675 -17.62 -11.34 -2.86
C PHE A 675 -18.70 -10.30 -2.52
N LEU A 676 -18.71 -9.15 -3.21
CA LEU A 676 -19.64 -8.06 -2.94
C LEU A 676 -21.08 -8.37 -3.41
N ASN A 677 -21.23 -9.11 -4.52
CA ASN A 677 -22.53 -9.53 -5.05
C ASN A 677 -23.11 -10.77 -4.34
N ALA A 678 -22.41 -11.36 -3.37
CA ALA A 678 -22.96 -12.43 -2.53
C ALA A 678 -23.95 -11.89 -1.46
N VAL A 679 -23.99 -10.58 -1.28
CA VAL A 679 -24.85 -9.86 -0.32
C VAL A 679 -25.81 -8.95 -1.10
N PRO A 680 -27.09 -8.81 -0.71
CA PRO A 680 -28.02 -7.92 -1.39
C PRO A 680 -27.54 -6.46 -1.43
N SER A 681 -27.93 -5.73 -2.48
CA SER A 681 -27.63 -4.31 -2.63
C SER A 681 -28.20 -3.52 -1.44
N GLY A 682 -27.37 -2.67 -0.81
CA GLY A 682 -27.79 -1.86 0.34
C GLY A 682 -27.79 -2.60 1.69
N ARG A 683 -27.49 -3.91 1.71
CA ARG A 683 -27.27 -4.70 2.94
C ARG A 683 -25.79 -4.88 3.30
N MET A 684 -24.89 -4.41 2.46
CA MET A 684 -23.47 -4.21 2.76
C MET A 684 -23.17 -2.71 2.69
N LEU A 685 -22.31 -2.21 3.58
CA LEU A 685 -21.82 -0.83 3.60
C LEU A 685 -20.29 -0.86 3.62
N ILE A 686 -19.66 -0.29 2.59
CA ILE A 686 -18.23 -0.45 2.37
C ILE A 686 -17.47 0.80 2.87
N LEU A 687 -16.41 0.59 3.64
CA LEU A 687 -15.43 1.62 3.95
C LEU A 687 -14.35 1.57 2.87
N ASP A 688 -14.25 2.61 2.02
CA ASP A 688 -13.10 2.76 1.12
C ASP A 688 -11.94 3.35 1.94
N LEU A 689 -11.20 2.45 2.60
CA LEU A 689 -10.49 2.73 3.85
C LEU A 689 -9.40 3.80 3.73
N GLN A 690 -8.86 4.00 2.52
CA GLN A 690 -7.80 4.96 2.22
C GLN A 690 -8.12 5.78 0.94
N SER A 691 -9.34 6.30 0.81
CA SER A 691 -9.74 7.13 -0.33
C SER A 691 -8.88 8.38 -0.54
N GLU A 692 -8.14 8.87 0.47
CA GLU A 692 -7.29 10.05 0.32
C GLU A 692 -6.07 9.78 -0.58
N GLN A 693 -5.61 8.54 -0.64
CA GLN A 693 -4.37 8.14 -1.33
C GLN A 693 -4.57 7.02 -2.36
N TRP A 694 -5.38 6.02 -2.03
CA TRP A 694 -5.58 4.78 -2.79
C TRP A 694 -7.08 4.45 -3.00
N PRO A 695 -7.90 5.37 -3.55
CA PRO A 695 -9.34 5.15 -3.73
C PRO A 695 -9.66 3.97 -4.65
N GLN A 696 -10.61 3.12 -4.25
CA GLN A 696 -10.98 1.90 -4.99
C GLN A 696 -12.36 1.97 -5.66
N TYR A 697 -13.20 2.97 -5.32
CA TYR A 697 -14.55 3.10 -5.88
C TYR A 697 -14.59 3.11 -7.41
N ASP A 698 -13.57 3.67 -8.09
CA ASP A 698 -13.52 3.70 -9.56
C ASP A 698 -13.10 2.36 -10.18
N LEU A 699 -12.20 1.60 -9.56
CA LEU A 699 -11.81 0.27 -10.02
C LEU A 699 -12.98 -0.73 -9.95
N TYR A 700 -13.79 -0.62 -8.89
CA TYR A 700 -14.93 -1.50 -8.64
C TYR A 700 -16.29 -0.91 -9.04
N GLN A 701 -16.30 0.12 -9.90
CA GLN A 701 -17.51 0.68 -10.51
C GLN A 701 -18.58 1.10 -9.49
N MET A 702 -18.20 1.95 -8.52
CA MET A 702 -18.99 2.31 -7.34
C MET A 702 -19.46 1.07 -6.57
N TYR A 703 -18.50 0.16 -6.34
CA TYR A 703 -18.66 -1.16 -5.72
C TYR A 703 -19.84 -1.98 -6.28
N TYR A 704 -20.01 -1.95 -7.60
CA TYR A 704 -21.08 -2.62 -8.34
C TYR A 704 -22.51 -2.31 -7.86
N GLY A 705 -22.73 -1.15 -7.25
CA GLY A 705 -24.02 -0.74 -6.68
C GLY A 705 -24.16 -0.96 -5.17
N GLN A 706 -23.12 -1.43 -4.45
CA GLN A 706 -23.12 -1.34 -2.99
C GLN A 706 -22.81 0.10 -2.53
N PRO A 707 -23.46 0.59 -1.46
CA PRO A 707 -23.17 1.89 -0.87
C PRO A 707 -21.82 1.88 -0.15
N PHE A 708 -21.12 3.03 -0.21
CA PHE A 708 -19.83 3.18 0.46
C PHE A 708 -19.65 4.52 1.18
N ILE A 709 -18.62 4.55 2.02
CA ILE A 709 -18.14 5.72 2.75
C ILE A 709 -16.72 6.01 2.25
N TRP A 710 -16.49 7.24 1.81
CA TRP A 710 -15.16 7.75 1.46
C TRP A 710 -14.37 7.95 2.76
N CYS A 711 -13.35 7.14 3.03
CA CYS A 711 -12.62 7.19 4.29
C CYS A 711 -11.21 7.74 4.13
N MET A 712 -10.82 8.58 5.08
CA MET A 712 -9.46 9.10 5.20
C MET A 712 -8.68 8.27 6.22
N LEU A 713 -7.74 7.44 5.76
CA LEU A 713 -6.90 6.64 6.67
C LEU A 713 -5.91 7.58 7.36
N HIS A 714 -5.17 8.36 6.56
CA HIS A 714 -4.22 9.39 6.99
C HIS A 714 -3.02 8.92 7.84
N ASN A 715 -3.17 8.03 8.83
CA ASN A 715 -2.12 7.62 9.76
C ASN A 715 -2.05 6.09 9.92
N PHE A 716 -0.82 5.57 9.93
CA PHE A 716 -0.47 4.16 10.15
C PHE A 716 0.39 4.05 11.41
N GLY A 717 0.21 2.99 12.20
CA GLY A 717 0.95 2.70 13.45
C GLY A 717 0.78 3.71 14.58
N GLY A 718 -0.10 4.71 14.46
CA GLY A 718 -0.09 5.88 15.34
C GLY A 718 1.21 6.68 15.25
N THR A 719 1.90 6.63 14.11
CA THR A 719 3.24 7.21 13.95
C THR A 719 3.22 8.73 13.95
N LEU A 720 4.24 9.36 14.54
CA LEU A 720 4.38 10.82 14.62
C LEU A 720 5.22 11.37 13.46
N GLY A 721 4.72 12.42 12.80
CA GLY A 721 5.36 13.14 11.71
C GLY A 721 4.34 14.00 10.96
N MET A 722 4.68 15.26 10.67
CA MET A 722 3.77 16.17 9.99
C MET A 722 3.63 15.75 8.53
N PHE A 723 2.40 15.42 8.15
CA PHE A 723 2.03 14.79 6.89
C PHE A 723 0.57 15.13 6.58
N GLY A 724 0.21 15.28 5.31
CA GLY A 724 -1.18 15.35 4.86
C GLY A 724 -1.30 15.79 3.40
N ASN A 725 -2.51 15.68 2.84
CA ASN A 725 -2.84 16.16 1.50
C ASN A 725 -4.11 17.01 1.53
N MET A 726 -3.97 18.26 1.99
CA MET A 726 -5.11 19.15 2.20
C MET A 726 -5.84 19.49 0.89
N VAL A 727 -5.12 19.49 -0.24
CA VAL A 727 -5.67 19.79 -1.56
C VAL A 727 -6.60 18.68 -2.04
N THR A 728 -6.15 17.42 -2.02
CA THR A 728 -6.96 16.25 -2.40
C THR A 728 -8.16 16.06 -1.47
N ILE A 729 -7.96 16.17 -0.15
CA ILE A 729 -9.06 16.04 0.83
C ILE A 729 -10.15 17.09 0.58
N ASN A 730 -9.75 18.34 0.30
CA ASN A 730 -10.68 19.42 -0.02
C ASN A 730 -11.36 19.28 -1.40
N LYS A 731 -10.87 18.40 -2.27
CA LYS A 731 -11.33 18.23 -3.67
C LYS A 731 -12.12 16.94 -3.88
N ASP A 732 -11.47 15.80 -3.75
CA ASP A 732 -11.96 14.50 -4.23
C ASP A 732 -13.26 14.09 -3.52
N VAL A 733 -13.41 14.40 -2.23
CA VAL A 733 -14.65 14.19 -1.45
C VAL A 733 -15.87 14.86 -2.08
N TYR A 734 -15.68 16.03 -2.70
CA TYR A 734 -16.76 16.76 -3.37
C TYR A 734 -17.01 16.25 -4.78
N GLU A 735 -15.97 15.94 -5.54
CA GLU A 735 -16.09 15.37 -6.88
C GLU A 735 -16.79 14.01 -6.85
N VAL A 736 -16.40 13.09 -5.96
CA VAL A 736 -17.01 11.75 -5.84
C VAL A 736 -18.47 11.83 -5.44
N ARG A 737 -18.82 12.74 -4.52
CA ARG A 737 -20.21 13.01 -4.10
C ARG A 737 -21.07 13.60 -5.23
N ALA A 738 -20.47 14.34 -6.16
CA ALA A 738 -21.17 14.99 -7.28
C ALA A 738 -21.30 14.13 -8.55
N ARG A 739 -20.66 12.95 -8.61
CA ARG A 739 -20.74 12.05 -9.77
C ARG A 739 -22.14 11.47 -9.95
N VAL A 740 -22.59 11.43 -11.22
CA VAL A 740 -23.78 10.68 -11.62
C VAL A 740 -23.58 9.21 -11.26
N ASN A 741 -24.60 8.58 -10.65
CA ASN A 741 -24.57 7.21 -10.13
C ASN A 741 -23.54 6.92 -9.02
N SER A 742 -23.07 7.95 -8.29
CA SER A 742 -22.26 7.74 -7.09
C SER A 742 -23.06 7.02 -5.99
N THR A 743 -22.50 5.95 -5.44
CA THR A 743 -23.06 5.22 -4.28
C THR A 743 -22.43 5.66 -2.95
N MET A 744 -21.69 6.78 -2.96
CA MET A 744 -21.14 7.41 -1.75
C MET A 744 -22.29 7.96 -0.88
N ILE A 745 -22.39 7.46 0.36
CA ILE A 745 -23.42 7.90 1.33
C ILE A 745 -22.83 8.54 2.60
N GLY A 746 -21.50 8.61 2.70
CA GLY A 746 -20.81 9.09 3.90
C GLY A 746 -19.36 9.48 3.67
N ILE A 747 -18.82 10.19 4.65
CA ILE A 747 -17.38 10.33 4.85
C ILE A 747 -16.94 9.58 6.12
N GLY A 748 -15.67 9.24 6.24
CA GLY A 748 -15.12 8.61 7.44
C GLY A 748 -13.68 8.98 7.75
N LEU A 749 -13.28 8.80 9.01
CA LEU A 749 -11.87 8.82 9.42
C LEU A 749 -11.48 7.41 9.91
N THR A 750 -10.44 6.84 9.31
CA THR A 750 -9.97 5.46 9.52
C THR A 750 -8.50 5.38 9.99
N PRO A 751 -7.99 6.28 10.85
CA PRO A 751 -6.59 6.24 11.26
C PRO A 751 -6.27 5.05 12.15
N GLU A 752 -5.12 4.41 11.92
CA GLU A 752 -4.63 3.37 12.81
C GLU A 752 -4.30 3.92 14.21
N GLY A 753 -3.88 5.17 14.32
CA GLY A 753 -3.74 5.86 15.62
C GLY A 753 -3.98 7.36 15.52
N ILE A 754 -4.49 7.95 16.60
CA ILE A 754 -4.93 9.36 16.67
C ILE A 754 -3.88 10.25 17.36
N ASN A 755 -4.30 11.42 17.87
CA ASN A 755 -3.47 12.37 18.63
C ASN A 755 -2.27 12.98 17.85
N GLN A 756 -2.35 13.00 16.52
CA GLN A 756 -1.43 13.72 15.63
C GLN A 756 -2.19 14.49 14.54
N ASN A 757 -1.52 15.47 13.91
CA ASN A 757 -1.92 16.19 12.69
C ASN A 757 -3.40 16.67 12.65
N TYR A 758 -3.92 17.22 13.76
CA TYR A 758 -5.37 17.48 13.94
C TYR A 758 -6.01 18.31 12.82
N VAL A 759 -5.24 19.24 12.22
CA VAL A 759 -5.63 20.08 11.08
C VAL A 759 -6.23 19.29 9.90
N VAL A 760 -5.70 18.09 9.63
CA VAL A 760 -6.13 17.26 8.49
C VAL A 760 -7.51 16.65 8.78
N TYR A 761 -7.74 16.24 10.02
CA TYR A 761 -9.02 15.72 10.50
C TYR A 761 -10.07 16.84 10.61
N ASP A 762 -9.70 18.05 11.05
CA ASP A 762 -10.61 19.21 11.17
C ASP A 762 -11.12 19.67 9.80
N LEU A 763 -10.24 19.71 8.78
CA LEU A 763 -10.62 19.98 7.38
C LEU A 763 -11.63 18.93 6.86
N MET A 764 -11.36 17.65 7.16
CA MET A 764 -12.11 16.50 6.68
C MET A 764 -13.50 16.39 7.30
N LEU A 765 -13.63 16.55 8.63
CA LEU A 765 -14.90 16.48 9.37
C LEU A 765 -15.87 17.57 8.94
N GLU A 766 -15.38 18.80 8.75
CA GLU A 766 -16.17 19.91 8.21
C GLU A 766 -16.67 19.67 6.77
N SER A 767 -16.06 18.76 5.99
CA SER A 767 -16.49 18.46 4.62
C SER A 767 -17.83 17.71 4.53
N ALA A 768 -18.30 17.14 5.65
CA ALA A 768 -19.66 16.61 5.78
C ALA A 768 -20.74 17.70 5.83
N TRP A 769 -20.37 18.98 6.01
CA TRP A 769 -21.32 20.08 6.24
C TRP A 769 -21.10 21.28 5.33
N ARG A 770 -19.84 21.65 5.01
CA ARG A 770 -19.51 22.67 4.00
C ARG A 770 -20.02 22.23 2.62
N LYS A 771 -20.84 23.04 1.93
CA LYS A 771 -21.49 22.66 0.65
C LYS A 771 -20.57 22.58 -0.57
N SER A 772 -19.40 23.19 -0.52
CA SER A 772 -18.38 23.16 -1.57
C SER A 772 -16.99 22.97 -0.96
N PRO A 773 -15.96 22.66 -1.77
CA PRO A 773 -14.57 22.87 -1.39
C PRO A 773 -14.34 24.25 -0.77
N VAL A 774 -13.38 24.33 0.15
CA VAL A 774 -12.76 25.57 0.60
C VAL A 774 -12.07 26.23 -0.60
N LYS A 775 -12.41 27.48 -0.91
CA LYS A 775 -11.86 28.20 -2.08
C LYS A 775 -10.40 28.62 -1.91
N ASP A 776 -10.03 29.08 -0.71
CA ASP A 776 -8.64 29.36 -0.35
C ASP A 776 -8.27 28.61 0.94
N LEU A 777 -7.41 27.61 0.80
CA LEU A 777 -6.89 26.82 1.91
C LEU A 777 -5.94 27.64 2.80
N ASN A 778 -5.33 28.73 2.31
CA ASN A 778 -4.50 29.62 3.12
C ASN A 778 -5.36 30.41 4.12
N ALA A 779 -6.47 30.99 3.67
CA ALA A 779 -7.45 31.63 4.55
C ALA A 779 -8.06 30.64 5.56
N TRP A 780 -8.40 29.41 5.15
CA TRP A 780 -8.89 28.39 6.10
C TRP A 780 -7.80 27.94 7.10
N ALA A 781 -6.53 27.82 6.68
CA ALA A 781 -5.44 27.48 7.60
C ALA A 781 -5.15 28.62 8.60
N ALA A 782 -5.29 29.88 8.18
CA ALA A 782 -5.23 31.04 9.07
C ALA A 782 -6.40 31.07 10.07
N ASP A 783 -7.62 30.76 9.62
CA ASP A 783 -8.81 30.64 10.46
C ASP A 783 -8.71 29.46 11.45
N TYR A 784 -8.17 28.32 11.01
CA TYR A 784 -7.86 27.17 11.88
C TYR A 784 -6.87 27.57 12.99
N ALA A 785 -5.80 28.31 12.64
CA ALA A 785 -4.83 28.82 13.60
C ALA A 785 -5.49 29.76 14.62
N GLU A 786 -6.29 30.72 14.15
CA GLU A 786 -7.03 31.66 14.98
C GLU A 786 -7.97 30.94 15.96
N ARG A 787 -8.75 29.96 15.46
CA ARG A 787 -9.63 29.12 16.29
C ARG A 787 -8.88 28.30 17.35
N ARG A 788 -7.64 27.91 17.09
CA ARG A 788 -6.83 27.02 17.93
C ARG A 788 -6.01 27.75 18.99
N TYR A 789 -5.63 29.01 18.74
CA TYR A 789 -4.77 29.79 19.63
C TYR A 789 -5.46 31.02 20.25
N GLY A 790 -6.60 31.46 19.71
CA GLY A 790 -7.21 32.75 20.08
C GLY A 790 -6.46 33.97 19.52
N CYS A 791 -5.56 33.77 18.55
CA CYS A 791 -4.76 34.82 17.92
C CYS A 791 -4.38 34.44 16.48
N ASN A 792 -4.02 35.42 15.65
CA ASN A 792 -3.69 35.22 14.23
C ASN A 792 -2.19 35.35 13.87
N GLU A 793 -1.27 35.57 14.82
CA GLU A 793 0.18 35.78 14.51
C GLU A 793 0.82 34.60 13.77
N THR A 794 0.32 33.38 13.99
CA THR A 794 0.76 32.14 13.35
C THR A 794 0.14 31.88 11.98
N ALA A 795 -0.77 32.72 11.48
CA ALA A 795 -1.44 32.53 10.20
C ALA A 795 -0.47 32.33 9.03
N GLU A 796 0.64 33.10 9.00
CA GLU A 796 1.70 32.90 8.01
C GLU A 796 2.44 31.57 8.20
N ALA A 797 2.71 31.15 9.43
CA ALA A 797 3.36 29.87 9.72
C ALA A 797 2.56 28.69 9.13
N TRP A 798 1.23 28.74 9.28
CA TRP A 798 0.32 27.74 8.75
C TRP A 798 0.26 27.70 7.22
N LYS A 799 0.43 28.83 6.52
CA LYS A 799 0.61 28.84 5.06
C LYS A 799 1.89 28.12 4.65
N TYR A 800 2.98 28.30 5.39
CA TYR A 800 4.24 27.61 5.16
C TYR A 800 4.16 26.10 5.42
N LEU A 801 3.44 25.65 6.45
CA LEU A 801 3.14 24.23 6.68
C LEU A 801 2.23 23.64 5.58
N LEU A 802 1.22 24.40 5.14
CA LEU A 802 0.27 23.99 4.11
C LEU A 802 0.95 23.67 2.77
N LYS A 803 1.94 24.48 2.34
CA LYS A 803 2.71 24.24 1.11
C LYS A 803 3.82 23.17 1.24
N SER A 804 4.06 22.63 2.43
CA SER A 804 5.17 21.70 2.70
C SER A 804 4.68 20.37 3.28
N VAL A 805 4.66 20.23 4.61
CA VAL A 805 4.29 18.98 5.29
C VAL A 805 2.85 18.53 4.97
N TYR A 806 1.94 19.45 4.66
CA TYR A 806 0.54 19.16 4.34
C TYR A 806 0.19 19.22 2.84
N SER A 807 1.21 19.24 1.95
CA SER A 807 1.07 19.21 0.49
C SER A 807 1.48 17.87 -0.16
N PHE A 808 1.57 16.78 0.60
CA PHE A 808 2.00 15.47 0.06
C PHE A 808 1.01 14.96 -1.00
N ASN A 809 1.46 14.87 -2.25
CA ASN A 809 0.64 14.37 -3.35
C ASN A 809 1.31 13.16 -4.02
N GLY A 810 1.08 11.95 -3.50
CA GLY A 810 1.77 10.77 -4.00
C GLY A 810 1.27 9.44 -3.44
N LEU A 811 1.83 8.35 -3.97
CA LEU A 811 1.47 6.97 -3.61
C LEU A 811 2.47 6.32 -2.61
N SER A 812 3.64 6.93 -2.42
CA SER A 812 4.71 6.44 -1.54
C SER A 812 4.26 6.27 -0.09
N ARG A 813 4.56 5.10 0.51
CA ARG A 813 4.34 4.81 1.93
C ARG A 813 5.48 5.40 2.78
N VAL A 814 5.40 6.69 3.13
CA VAL A 814 6.48 7.44 3.85
C VAL A 814 6.34 7.49 5.38
N ARG A 815 5.11 7.34 5.90
CA ARG A 815 4.78 7.45 7.33
C ARG A 815 5.62 6.47 8.17
N GLY A 816 6.20 6.94 9.27
CA GLY A 816 7.06 6.15 10.17
C GLY A 816 8.46 5.79 9.63
N LYS A 817 8.73 5.95 8.33
CA LYS A 817 10.00 5.55 7.69
C LYS A 817 11.14 6.58 7.85
N TYR A 818 11.14 7.34 8.95
CA TYR A 818 12.07 8.44 9.24
C TYR A 818 13.39 7.94 9.80
N VAL A 819 14.53 8.58 9.50
CA VAL A 819 15.86 8.13 9.97
C VAL A 819 15.94 8.07 11.50
N VAL A 820 15.30 9.02 12.19
CA VAL A 820 15.18 9.07 13.66
C VAL A 820 14.64 7.77 14.24
N THR A 821 13.59 7.20 13.64
CA THR A 821 12.81 6.09 14.21
C THR A 821 13.14 4.72 13.63
N ARG A 822 13.93 4.63 12.56
CA ARG A 822 14.34 3.35 11.96
C ARG A 822 15.51 2.70 12.71
N ARG A 823 15.57 1.35 12.69
CA ARG A 823 16.78 0.59 13.04
C ARG A 823 18.00 1.13 12.25
N PRO A 824 19.14 1.40 12.91
CA PRO A 824 20.32 1.99 12.27
C PRO A 824 20.87 1.20 11.08
N SER A 825 21.32 1.96 10.07
CA SER A 825 21.91 1.45 8.83
C SER A 825 22.71 2.57 8.15
N LEU A 826 23.74 2.24 7.36
CA LEU A 826 24.40 3.18 6.45
C LEU A 826 23.79 3.15 5.02
N LYS A 827 22.64 2.49 4.84
CA LYS A 827 21.97 2.22 3.55
C LYS A 827 20.66 2.99 3.38
N LEU A 828 20.18 3.69 4.41
CA LEU A 828 18.95 4.49 4.35
C LEU A 828 19.11 5.59 3.30
N LYS A 829 18.00 5.96 2.66
CA LYS A 829 17.93 7.02 1.64
C LYS A 829 16.78 7.98 2.01
N PRO A 830 16.99 8.91 2.95
CA PRO A 830 15.98 9.91 3.27
C PRO A 830 15.68 10.77 2.05
N TRP A 831 14.43 11.21 1.95
CA TRP A 831 13.90 12.03 0.86
C TRP A 831 12.67 12.77 1.38
N ALA A 832 12.29 13.87 0.71
CA ALA A 832 11.11 14.63 1.08
C ALA A 832 10.27 14.99 -0.15
N TRP A 833 9.00 15.34 0.07
CA TRP A 833 8.13 15.97 -0.94
C TRP A 833 8.14 17.50 -0.84
N TYR A 834 8.92 18.07 0.08
CA TYR A 834 9.02 19.49 0.39
C TYR A 834 10.45 19.88 0.79
N LYS A 835 10.75 21.18 0.68
CA LYS A 835 12.07 21.75 0.99
C LYS A 835 12.20 22.12 2.46
N SER A 836 13.39 21.97 3.04
CA SER A 836 13.69 22.43 4.41
C SER A 836 13.33 23.90 4.63
N TYR A 837 13.60 24.77 3.65
CA TYR A 837 13.31 26.21 3.73
C TYR A 837 11.87 26.51 4.17
N ASP A 838 10.88 25.82 3.62
CA ASP A 838 9.47 26.12 3.92
C ASP A 838 9.09 25.70 5.36
N LEU A 839 9.62 24.58 5.82
CA LEU A 839 9.44 24.10 7.20
C LEU A 839 10.20 25.00 8.21
N PHE A 840 11.42 25.42 7.89
CA PHE A 840 12.21 26.30 8.75
C PHE A 840 11.68 27.74 8.79
N GLU A 841 11.03 28.24 7.74
CA GLU A 841 10.28 29.49 7.81
C GLU A 841 9.00 29.36 8.65
N ALA A 842 8.26 28.25 8.57
CA ALA A 842 7.15 28.00 9.50
C ALA A 842 7.64 28.00 10.96
N PHE A 843 8.71 27.25 11.24
CA PHE A 843 9.36 27.21 12.57
C PHE A 843 9.81 28.62 13.01
N ARG A 844 10.45 29.41 12.13
CA ARG A 844 10.83 30.80 12.40
C ARG A 844 9.63 31.65 12.83
N LYS A 845 8.49 31.52 12.15
CA LYS A 845 7.26 32.25 12.48
C LYS A 845 6.72 31.85 13.85
N PHE A 846 6.66 30.54 14.17
CA PHE A 846 6.26 30.05 15.50
C PHE A 846 7.14 30.62 16.62
N VAL A 847 8.47 30.61 16.48
CA VAL A 847 9.38 31.20 17.50
C VAL A 847 9.44 32.74 17.46
N SER A 848 8.79 33.39 16.49
CA SER A 848 8.69 34.86 16.40
C SER A 848 7.39 35.41 17.00
N VAL A 849 6.45 34.55 17.43
CA VAL A 849 5.22 34.97 18.12
C VAL A 849 5.58 35.76 19.38
N GLY A 850 4.99 36.94 19.51
CA GLY A 850 5.26 37.90 20.58
C GLY A 850 4.02 38.24 21.41
N ASN A 851 2.82 38.07 20.85
CA ASN A 851 1.58 38.31 21.58
C ASN A 851 1.28 37.16 22.56
N VAL A 852 1.24 37.49 23.86
CA VAL A 852 0.92 36.57 24.96
C VAL A 852 -0.49 35.98 24.84
N SER A 853 -1.43 36.65 24.14
CA SER A 853 -2.76 36.08 23.89
C SER A 853 -2.76 34.85 22.97
N CYS A 854 -1.64 34.53 22.33
CA CYS A 854 -1.46 33.32 21.55
C CYS A 854 -1.09 32.08 22.40
N TYR A 855 -0.77 32.26 23.68
CA TYR A 855 -0.08 31.25 24.50
C TYR A 855 -1.05 30.17 25.07
N SER A 856 -1.82 29.51 24.20
CA SER A 856 -2.68 28.38 24.56
C SER A 856 -1.90 27.05 24.61
N ASP A 857 -2.48 26.03 25.25
CA ASP A 857 -1.95 24.65 25.18
C ASP A 857 -1.84 24.15 23.73
N GLY A 858 -2.77 24.56 22.86
CA GLY A 858 -2.73 24.25 21.43
C GLY A 858 -1.51 24.84 20.73
N PHE A 859 -1.13 26.07 21.10
CA PHE A 859 0.09 26.69 20.60
C PHE A 859 1.34 25.99 21.16
N ARG A 860 1.37 25.61 22.45
CA ARG A 860 2.51 24.88 23.02
C ARG A 860 2.72 23.53 22.32
N TYR A 861 1.65 22.76 22.11
CA TYR A 861 1.70 21.47 21.41
C TYR A 861 2.21 21.63 19.97
N ASP A 862 1.66 22.58 19.20
CA ASP A 862 2.08 22.78 17.81
C ASP A 862 3.51 23.36 17.71
N LEU A 863 3.94 24.21 18.64
CA LEU A 863 5.32 24.70 18.74
C LEU A 863 6.31 23.55 18.95
N VAL A 864 5.97 22.58 19.82
CA VAL A 864 6.76 21.37 20.04
C VAL A 864 6.76 20.48 18.80
N ASP A 865 5.62 20.24 18.15
CA ASP A 865 5.55 19.38 16.97
C ASP A 865 6.27 19.96 15.73
N VAL A 866 6.14 21.27 15.49
CA VAL A 866 6.87 21.96 14.41
C VAL A 866 8.38 21.96 14.67
N THR A 867 8.81 22.18 15.92
CA THR A 867 10.24 22.10 16.29
C THR A 867 10.77 20.68 16.15
N ARG A 868 10.03 19.67 16.62
CA ARG A 868 10.34 18.25 16.40
C ARG A 868 10.46 17.93 14.91
N GLN A 869 9.53 18.40 14.07
CA GLN A 869 9.57 18.15 12.64
C GLN A 869 10.77 18.80 11.96
N ALA A 870 11.12 20.03 12.34
CA ALA A 870 12.31 20.72 11.84
C ALA A 870 13.61 19.99 12.23
N LEU A 871 13.68 19.47 13.46
CA LEU A 871 14.79 18.63 13.92
C LEU A 871 14.81 17.26 13.22
N GLN A 872 13.67 16.64 12.95
CA GLN A 872 13.59 15.37 12.22
C GLN A 872 14.17 15.51 10.81
N TYR A 873 13.75 16.57 10.08
CA TYR A 873 14.31 16.89 8.76
C TYR A 873 15.82 17.16 8.85
N ARG A 874 16.27 17.88 9.89
CA ARG A 874 17.70 18.17 10.09
C ARG A 874 18.52 16.92 10.42
N VAL A 875 17.98 15.97 11.20
CA VAL A 875 18.61 14.66 11.46
C VAL A 875 18.72 13.85 10.16
N GLU A 876 17.69 13.87 9.31
CA GLU A 876 17.70 13.21 7.99
C GLU A 876 18.74 13.84 7.04
N GLN A 877 18.96 15.15 7.08
CA GLN A 877 20.06 15.82 6.35
C GLN A 877 21.43 15.47 6.92
N LEU A 878 21.62 15.55 8.25
CA LEU A 878 22.89 15.23 8.90
C LEU A 878 23.28 13.75 8.72
N TYR A 879 22.31 12.86 8.56
CA TYR A 879 22.55 11.46 8.20
C TYR A 879 23.22 11.33 6.81
N MET A 880 22.85 12.16 5.83
CA MET A 880 23.50 12.16 4.52
C MET A 880 24.99 12.52 4.65
N ASN A 881 25.32 13.50 5.51
CA ASN A 881 26.71 13.83 5.85
C ASN A 881 27.43 12.65 6.55
N VAL A 882 26.78 11.95 7.48
CA VAL A 882 27.36 10.74 8.09
C VAL A 882 27.68 9.68 7.02
N VAL A 883 26.81 9.50 6.02
CA VAL A 883 27.01 8.53 4.94
C VAL A 883 28.07 8.98 3.91
N SER A 884 28.23 10.27 3.62
CA SER A 884 29.35 10.78 2.81
C SER A 884 30.67 10.69 3.55
N ASP A 885 30.69 11.16 4.80
CA ASP A 885 31.92 11.44 5.53
C ASP A 885 32.60 10.17 6.02
N ARG A 886 31.90 9.03 5.98
CA ARG A 886 32.52 7.70 6.15
C ARG A 886 33.71 7.49 5.20
N TYR A 887 33.72 8.12 4.02
CA TYR A 887 34.83 8.07 3.05
C TYR A 887 35.90 9.16 3.21
N THR A 888 35.71 10.14 4.11
CA THR A 888 36.69 11.21 4.38
C THR A 888 37.71 10.78 5.45
N ASN A 889 38.43 11.70 6.10
CA ASN A 889 39.27 11.35 7.26
C ASN A 889 38.42 11.01 8.52
N VAL A 890 39.09 10.54 9.58
CA VAL A 890 38.42 10.15 10.84
C VAL A 890 37.76 11.34 11.54
N TYR A 891 38.44 12.49 11.64
CA TYR A 891 37.96 13.64 12.40
C TYR A 891 36.67 14.25 11.82
N ILE A 892 36.55 14.31 10.49
CA ILE A 892 35.33 14.79 9.82
C ILE A 892 34.16 13.82 10.08
N TYR A 893 34.39 12.51 9.94
CA TYR A 893 33.36 11.50 10.22
C TYR A 893 32.89 11.53 11.68
N GLU A 894 33.82 11.65 12.62
CA GLU A 894 33.55 11.78 14.06
C GLU A 894 32.77 13.07 14.38
N ALA A 895 33.08 14.18 13.71
CA ALA A 895 32.33 15.43 13.83
C ALA A 895 30.90 15.32 13.26
N SER A 896 30.71 14.68 12.11
CA SER A 896 29.38 14.48 11.51
C SER A 896 28.52 13.49 12.30
N ILE A 897 29.10 12.41 12.84
CA ILE A 897 28.43 11.53 13.82
C ILE A 897 27.99 12.35 15.03
N LYS A 898 28.87 13.18 15.60
CA LYS A 898 28.51 14.01 16.75
C LYS A 898 27.39 15.00 16.42
N ARG A 899 27.43 15.68 15.27
CA ARG A 899 26.35 16.60 14.84
C ARG A 899 25.00 15.88 14.73
N PHE A 900 24.99 14.66 14.19
CA PHE A 900 23.78 13.83 14.07
C PHE A 900 23.21 13.42 15.45
N LEU A 901 24.07 12.95 16.37
CA LEU A 901 23.65 12.57 17.73
C LEU A 901 23.22 13.79 18.58
N ASP A 902 23.90 14.93 18.44
CA ASP A 902 23.51 16.21 19.05
C ASP A 902 22.09 16.61 18.64
N ALA A 903 21.71 16.45 17.37
CA ALA A 903 20.38 16.78 16.86
C ALA A 903 19.27 15.85 17.38
N LEU A 904 19.58 14.56 17.60
CA LEU A 904 18.69 13.61 18.28
C LEU A 904 18.49 13.97 19.76
N ASN A 905 19.56 14.31 20.48
CA ASN A 905 19.49 14.75 21.88
C ASN A 905 18.72 16.08 22.03
N ASP A 906 18.88 17.00 21.09
CA ASP A 906 18.12 18.25 21.02
C ASP A 906 16.63 18.01 20.71
N MET A 907 16.29 16.96 19.96
CA MET A 907 14.89 16.55 19.77
C MET A 907 14.27 16.07 21.08
N ALA A 908 14.98 15.29 21.90
CA ALA A 908 14.46 14.88 23.20
C ALA A 908 14.14 16.09 24.11
N GLN A 909 15.03 17.10 24.14
CA GLN A 909 14.86 18.31 24.96
C GLN A 909 13.55 19.07 24.68
N ILE A 910 13.14 19.20 23.41
CA ILE A 910 11.88 19.87 23.06
C ILE A 910 10.65 18.98 23.33
N LEU A 911 10.78 17.66 23.18
CA LEU A 911 9.67 16.73 23.47
C LEU A 911 9.30 16.70 24.96
N TYR A 912 10.25 16.94 25.88
CA TYR A 912 9.94 17.13 27.31
C TYR A 912 9.13 18.40 27.63
N GLN A 913 8.90 19.30 26.66
CA GLN A 913 8.21 20.57 26.89
C GLN A 913 6.68 20.50 26.68
N ASP A 914 6.13 19.37 26.21
CA ASP A 914 4.68 19.15 26.22
C ASP A 914 4.30 17.70 26.54
N GLN A 915 3.24 17.55 27.34
CA GLN A 915 2.82 16.28 27.91
C GLN A 915 2.37 15.20 26.90
N HIS A 916 2.03 15.57 25.67
CA HIS A 916 1.58 14.62 24.65
C HIS A 916 2.72 13.85 23.98
N PHE A 917 3.98 14.21 24.28
CA PHE A 917 5.18 13.60 23.72
C PHE A 917 5.99 12.77 24.74
N ILE A 918 5.32 12.31 25.81
CA ILE A 918 5.93 11.67 26.98
C ILE A 918 5.55 10.17 27.03
N ALA A 919 6.51 9.28 26.89
CA ALA A 919 6.30 7.83 26.82
C ALA A 919 5.94 7.21 28.18
N SER A 920 6.46 7.73 29.29
CA SER A 920 6.09 7.27 30.64
C SER A 920 4.61 7.45 30.93
N LYS A 921 3.90 8.40 30.30
CA LYS A 921 2.43 8.51 30.39
C LYS A 921 1.71 7.32 29.75
N TRP A 922 2.23 6.78 28.63
CA TRP A 922 1.69 5.59 27.96
C TRP A 922 1.91 4.35 28.84
N PHE A 923 3.11 4.15 29.38
CA PHE A 923 3.41 3.03 30.27
C PHE A 923 2.62 3.10 31.59
N LYS A 924 2.48 4.29 32.19
CA LYS A 924 1.69 4.52 33.41
C LYS A 924 0.19 4.30 33.18
N LYS A 925 -0.36 4.63 32.00
CA LYS A 925 -1.74 4.23 31.65
C LYS A 925 -1.89 2.72 31.52
N ALA A 926 -0.92 2.04 30.90
CA ALA A 926 -0.94 0.58 30.77
C ALA A 926 -0.92 -0.12 32.14
N ARG A 927 0.05 0.25 33.01
CA ARG A 927 0.10 -0.23 34.40
C ARG A 927 -1.16 0.13 35.19
N GLY A 928 -1.74 1.30 34.95
CA GLY A 928 -2.93 1.80 35.65
C GLY A 928 -4.21 0.97 35.46
N LEU A 929 -4.22 -0.02 34.56
CA LEU A 929 -5.33 -0.96 34.37
C LEU A 929 -5.09 -2.36 34.96
N GLY A 930 -3.90 -2.65 35.51
CA GLY A 930 -3.56 -3.98 36.08
C GLY A 930 -3.87 -4.09 37.57
N GLU A 931 -4.69 -5.08 37.95
CA GLU A 931 -5.13 -5.29 39.34
C GLU A 931 -4.05 -5.92 40.23
N SER A 932 -3.07 -6.58 39.63
CA SER A 932 -1.92 -7.22 40.31
C SER A 932 -0.58 -6.81 39.68
N PRO A 933 0.55 -6.90 40.41
CA PRO A 933 1.86 -6.52 39.86
C PRO A 933 2.22 -7.24 38.56
N ASP A 934 1.85 -8.52 38.43
CA ASP A 934 2.11 -9.32 37.23
C ASP A 934 1.28 -8.83 36.02
N GLU A 935 0.02 -8.43 36.22
CA GLU A 935 -0.78 -7.79 35.17
C GLU A 935 -0.19 -6.44 34.74
N GLN A 936 0.27 -5.63 35.70
CA GLN A 936 0.88 -4.34 35.39
C GLN A 936 2.18 -4.49 34.58
N ASP A 937 3.01 -5.47 34.94
CA ASP A 937 4.26 -5.77 34.22
C ASP A 937 3.95 -6.34 32.82
N LEU A 938 2.93 -7.20 32.69
CA LEU A 938 2.46 -7.72 31.40
C LEU A 938 1.94 -6.59 30.49
N TYR A 939 1.13 -5.67 31.03
CA TYR A 939 0.59 -4.53 30.29
C TYR A 939 1.69 -3.51 29.92
N GLU A 940 2.68 -3.29 30.78
CA GLU A 940 3.86 -2.47 30.44
C GLU A 940 4.70 -3.12 29.32
N LEU A 941 4.96 -4.42 29.37
CA LEU A 941 5.66 -5.15 28.31
C LEU A 941 4.91 -5.05 26.98
N ASN A 942 3.59 -5.23 27.01
CA ASN A 942 2.70 -5.01 25.85
C ASN A 942 2.85 -3.59 25.30
N ALA A 943 2.77 -2.57 26.17
CA ALA A 943 2.83 -1.15 25.81
C ALA A 943 4.19 -0.73 25.23
N ARG A 944 5.29 -1.30 25.74
CA ARG A 944 6.67 -1.09 25.25
C ARG A 944 6.92 -1.81 23.93
N ASN A 945 6.57 -3.09 23.85
CA ASN A 945 6.83 -3.90 22.67
C ASN A 945 6.07 -3.38 21.44
N GLN A 946 4.78 -3.09 21.57
CA GLN A 946 3.92 -2.63 20.46
C GLN A 946 4.52 -1.44 19.70
N ILE A 947 5.06 -0.45 20.42
CA ILE A 947 5.63 0.79 19.83
C ILE A 947 7.11 0.67 19.42
N THR A 948 7.70 -0.52 19.54
CA THR A 948 9.12 -0.80 19.24
C THR A 948 9.29 -2.07 18.38
N LEU A 949 9.49 -3.25 18.99
CA LEU A 949 9.75 -4.51 18.28
C LEU A 949 8.49 -5.13 17.64
N TRP A 950 7.31 -4.83 18.17
CA TRP A 950 5.98 -5.31 17.77
C TRP A 950 5.73 -6.82 17.94
N GLY A 951 6.75 -7.66 17.76
CA GLY A 951 6.75 -9.09 18.10
C GLY A 951 7.92 -9.49 19.02
N PRO A 952 8.08 -10.79 19.34
CA PRO A 952 9.14 -11.28 20.22
C PRO A 952 10.57 -11.12 19.67
N LYS A 953 10.75 -11.09 18.34
CA LYS A 953 12.06 -11.02 17.66
C LYS A 953 12.22 -9.76 16.79
N GLY A 954 11.25 -8.85 16.81
CA GLY A 954 11.27 -7.65 15.97
C GLY A 954 10.53 -7.81 14.64
N GLU A 955 9.57 -8.72 14.57
CA GLU A 955 8.81 -9.15 13.39
C GLU A 955 8.28 -7.98 12.55
N ILE A 956 7.85 -6.88 13.19
CA ILE A 956 7.44 -5.64 12.52
C ILE A 956 8.10 -4.41 13.19
N SER A 957 9.41 -4.51 13.42
CA SER A 957 10.23 -3.49 14.09
C SER A 957 9.96 -2.06 13.59
N ASP A 958 9.79 -1.14 14.54
CA ASP A 958 9.55 0.29 14.34
C ASP A 958 8.23 0.66 13.61
N TYR A 959 7.32 -0.27 13.30
CA TYR A 959 6.06 0.04 12.57
C TYR A 959 5.21 1.09 13.30
N ALA A 960 5.01 0.91 14.60
CA ALA A 960 4.24 1.81 15.45
C ALA A 960 5.13 2.79 16.24
N CYS A 961 6.28 3.15 15.69
CA CYS A 961 7.24 4.07 16.31
C CYS A 961 6.60 5.41 16.73
N LYS A 962 7.10 5.96 17.84
CA LYS A 962 6.65 7.25 18.38
C LYS A 962 7.87 8.14 18.65
N GLN A 963 7.82 9.38 18.19
CA GLN A 963 8.82 10.40 18.53
C GLN A 963 8.45 11.01 19.90
N TRP A 964 8.69 10.25 20.97
CA TRP A 964 8.47 10.66 22.37
C TRP A 964 9.80 10.80 23.11
N ALA A 965 9.86 11.69 24.10
CA ALA A 965 11.10 12.12 24.73
C ALA A 965 11.95 10.94 25.27
N GLU A 966 11.35 10.08 26.12
CA GLU A 966 12.04 8.94 26.71
C GLU A 966 12.30 7.80 25.71
N LEU A 967 11.59 7.74 24.58
CA LEU A 967 11.93 6.83 23.48
C LEU A 967 13.12 7.32 22.69
N ILE A 968 13.26 8.64 22.46
CA ILE A 968 14.47 9.20 21.87
C ILE A 968 15.66 8.91 22.80
N VAL A 969 15.55 9.23 24.10
CA VAL A 969 16.66 9.05 25.06
C VAL A 969 17.03 7.58 25.31
N ASN A 970 16.05 6.69 25.51
CA ASN A 970 16.33 5.32 25.98
C ASN A 970 16.24 4.24 24.89
N TYR A 971 15.80 4.57 23.67
CA TYR A 971 15.69 3.60 22.57
C TYR A 971 16.38 4.07 21.29
N TYR A 972 15.95 5.18 20.68
CA TYR A 972 16.47 5.60 19.36
C TYR A 972 17.90 6.16 19.41
N LEU A 973 18.22 7.06 20.35
CA LEU A 973 19.57 7.63 20.50
C LEU A 973 20.62 6.57 20.86
N PRO A 974 20.38 5.62 21.80
CA PRO A 974 21.34 4.55 22.09
C PRO A 974 21.56 3.62 20.90
N ARG A 975 20.49 3.24 20.14
CA ARG A 975 20.60 2.43 18.92
C ARG A 975 21.58 3.08 17.93
N TRP A 976 21.35 4.36 17.62
CA TRP A 976 22.20 5.12 16.69
C TRP A 976 23.61 5.37 17.23
N ALA A 977 23.76 5.73 18.50
CA ALA A 977 25.07 6.00 19.11
C ALA A 977 25.97 4.76 19.11
N ASN A 978 25.44 3.60 19.52
CA ASN A 978 26.20 2.34 19.53
C ASN A 978 26.58 1.89 18.12
N PHE A 979 25.67 2.04 17.16
CA PHE A 979 25.90 1.72 15.76
C PHE A 979 27.00 2.59 15.11
N LEU A 980 26.94 3.90 15.32
CA LEU A 980 27.90 4.84 14.73
C LEU A 980 29.27 4.83 15.44
N ASP A 981 29.31 4.56 16.75
CA ASP A 981 30.56 4.31 17.48
C ASP A 981 31.28 3.05 16.97
N ALA A 982 30.55 1.96 16.70
CA ALA A 982 31.13 0.76 16.09
C ALA A 982 31.68 1.04 14.67
N ALA A 983 30.95 1.79 13.85
CA ALA A 983 31.42 2.20 12.52
C ALA A 983 32.65 3.13 12.57
N LEU A 984 32.70 4.04 13.55
CA LEU A 984 33.85 4.90 13.80
C LEU A 984 35.07 4.12 14.31
N LYS A 985 34.87 3.09 15.14
CA LYS A 985 35.93 2.19 15.62
C LYS A 985 36.54 1.37 14.50
N ALA A 986 35.71 0.74 13.65
CA ALA A 986 36.18 0.04 12.45
C ALA A 986 37.03 0.97 11.55
N LYS A 987 36.53 2.19 11.28
CA LYS A 987 37.28 3.20 10.52
C LYS A 987 38.59 3.65 11.20
N LYS A 988 38.64 3.72 12.54
CA LYS A 988 39.85 4.05 13.31
C LYS A 988 40.87 2.90 13.31
N ALA A 989 40.43 1.65 13.18
CA ALA A 989 41.30 0.47 13.03
C ALA A 989 41.75 0.23 11.58
N GLY A 990 41.00 0.73 10.59
CA GLY A 990 41.19 0.40 9.17
C GLY A 990 40.47 -0.89 8.73
N GLU A 991 39.44 -1.28 9.46
CA GLU A 991 38.67 -2.52 9.28
C GLU A 991 37.33 -2.27 8.57
N ASP A 992 36.81 -3.29 7.90
CA ASP A 992 35.47 -3.25 7.29
C ASP A 992 34.37 -3.27 8.36
N PHE A 993 33.42 -2.33 8.27
CA PHE A 993 32.32 -2.23 9.22
C PHE A 993 31.22 -3.28 8.98
N ASN A 994 31.14 -4.27 9.85
CA ASN A 994 30.07 -5.27 9.84
C ASN A 994 28.76 -4.70 10.43
N GLU A 995 27.97 -4.07 9.58
CA GLU A 995 26.64 -3.52 9.90
C GLU A 995 25.67 -4.59 10.46
N LYS A 996 25.75 -5.84 9.98
CA LYS A 996 24.81 -6.91 10.36
C LYS A 996 25.00 -7.39 11.79
N ASP A 997 26.24 -7.64 12.20
CA ASP A 997 26.54 -8.05 13.58
C ASP A 997 26.46 -6.87 14.56
N THR A 998 26.78 -5.65 14.12
CA THR A 998 26.52 -4.44 14.92
C THR A 998 25.03 -4.28 15.23
N ARG A 999 24.14 -4.48 14.25
CA ARG A 999 22.68 -4.48 14.52
C ARG A 999 22.24 -5.58 15.49
N ARG A 1000 22.82 -6.78 15.41
CA ARG A 1000 22.53 -7.88 16.38
C ARG A 1000 22.90 -7.47 17.81
N VAL A 1001 24.05 -6.82 17.99
CA VAL A 1001 24.49 -6.24 19.28
C VAL A 1001 23.52 -5.15 19.75
N VAL A 1002 23.08 -4.25 18.86
CA VAL A 1002 22.06 -3.24 19.17
C VAL A 1002 20.73 -3.87 19.61
N THR A 1003 20.25 -4.92 18.93
CA THR A 1003 19.03 -5.63 19.34
C THR A 1003 19.18 -6.29 20.72
N ALA A 1004 20.30 -6.97 20.97
CA ALA A 1004 20.55 -7.67 22.23
C ALA A 1004 20.78 -6.73 23.43
N ASN A 1005 21.49 -5.61 23.24
CA ASN A 1005 21.92 -4.73 24.32
C ASN A 1005 21.00 -3.53 24.55
N ILE A 1006 20.13 -3.18 23.59
CA ILE A 1006 19.28 -1.98 23.67
C ILE A 1006 17.82 -2.35 23.37
N GLU A 1007 17.53 -2.96 22.22
CA GLU A 1007 16.13 -3.09 21.78
C GLU A 1007 15.32 -4.07 22.65
N VAL A 1008 15.90 -5.22 23.01
CA VAL A 1008 15.25 -6.20 23.90
C VAL A 1008 15.22 -5.70 25.36
N PRO A 1009 16.33 -5.22 25.97
CA PRO A 1009 16.31 -4.67 27.32
C PRO A 1009 15.32 -3.50 27.52
N PHE A 1010 15.14 -2.63 26.51
CA PHE A 1010 14.13 -1.57 26.60
C PHE A 1010 12.70 -2.11 26.76
N VAL A 1011 12.39 -3.24 26.12
CA VAL A 1011 11.06 -3.86 26.17
C VAL A 1011 10.83 -4.63 27.47
N THR A 1012 11.87 -5.23 28.06
CA THR A 1012 11.77 -6.01 29.30
C THR A 1012 12.02 -5.20 30.58
N ALA A 1013 12.51 -3.96 30.47
CA ALA A 1013 12.65 -3.03 31.59
C ALA A 1013 11.30 -2.65 32.22
N ARG A 1014 11.28 -2.46 33.55
CA ARG A 1014 10.10 -2.04 34.31
C ARG A 1014 10.15 -0.53 34.57
N SER A 1015 9.00 0.12 34.74
CA SER A 1015 8.95 1.58 34.91
C SER A 1015 9.85 2.11 36.03
N ASN A 1016 10.02 1.37 37.14
CA ASN A 1016 10.88 1.76 38.26
C ASN A 1016 12.35 2.02 37.88
N ASP A 1017 12.83 1.47 36.77
CA ASP A 1017 14.21 1.64 36.29
C ASP A 1017 14.37 2.83 35.31
N VAL A 1018 13.25 3.43 34.88
CA VAL A 1018 13.21 4.42 33.77
C VAL A 1018 12.54 5.74 34.19
N ASP A 1019 11.92 5.80 35.38
CA ASP A 1019 11.07 6.90 35.82
C ASP A 1019 11.84 8.15 36.29
N GLY A 1020 12.59 8.76 35.38
CA GLY A 1020 13.12 10.11 35.54
C GLY A 1020 11.96 11.11 35.70
N SER A 1021 11.76 11.58 36.94
CA SER A 1021 10.71 12.54 37.33
C SER A 1021 10.89 13.90 36.65
N SER A 1022 10.52 13.93 35.38
CA SER A 1022 10.63 15.07 34.47
C SER A 1022 9.30 15.83 34.50
N SER A 1023 9.24 16.87 35.33
CA SER A 1023 8.14 17.83 35.27
C SER A 1023 8.11 18.46 33.87
N VAL A 1024 7.00 18.32 33.17
CA VAL A 1024 6.79 18.93 31.84
C VAL A 1024 7.13 20.42 31.91
N GLY A 1025 7.92 20.88 30.95
CA GLY A 1025 8.44 22.26 30.93
C GLY A 1025 7.33 23.32 30.98
N SER A 1026 7.64 24.48 31.56
CA SER A 1026 6.72 25.62 31.51
C SER A 1026 6.56 26.12 30.07
N PHE A 1027 5.48 26.84 29.77
CA PHE A 1027 5.29 27.46 28.46
C PHE A 1027 6.49 28.34 28.05
N THR A 1028 7.02 29.13 29.00
CA THR A 1028 8.21 29.97 28.81
C THR A 1028 9.42 29.11 28.43
N THR A 1029 9.63 27.99 29.13
CA THR A 1029 10.71 27.03 28.84
C THR A 1029 10.56 26.41 27.45
N ALA A 1030 9.34 26.03 27.04
CA ALA A 1030 9.05 25.51 25.70
C ALA A 1030 9.45 26.53 24.60
N MET A 1031 9.08 27.79 24.79
CA MET A 1031 9.40 28.89 23.88
C MET A 1031 10.90 29.23 23.87
N GLU A 1032 11.59 29.19 25.00
CA GLU A 1032 13.04 29.42 25.10
C GLU A 1032 13.86 28.30 24.46
N VAL A 1033 13.48 27.04 24.72
CA VAL A 1033 14.09 25.85 24.09
C VAL A 1033 13.87 25.91 22.57
N ALA A 1034 12.65 26.16 22.09
CA ALA A 1034 12.37 26.30 20.66
C ALA A 1034 13.16 27.45 20.01
N LYS A 1035 13.28 28.61 20.67
CA LYS A 1035 14.11 29.75 20.21
C LYS A 1035 15.60 29.41 20.17
N SER A 1036 16.12 28.65 21.13
CA SER A 1036 17.50 28.17 21.16
C SER A 1036 17.79 27.20 20.01
N LEU A 1037 16.91 26.21 19.83
CA LEU A 1037 17.00 25.19 18.78
C LEU A 1037 16.87 25.80 17.38
N TYR A 1038 15.99 26.80 17.20
CA TYR A 1038 15.91 27.56 15.96
C TYR A 1038 17.25 28.23 15.62
N ARG A 1039 17.89 28.91 16.58
CA ARG A 1039 19.21 29.55 16.37
C ARG A 1039 20.29 28.53 16.03
N ARG A 1040 20.30 27.36 16.69
CA ARG A 1040 21.32 26.30 16.47
C ARG A 1040 21.15 25.60 15.12
N TRP A 1041 19.91 25.33 14.69
CA TRP A 1041 19.65 24.39 13.58
C TRP A 1041 19.05 25.00 12.31
N SER A 1042 18.58 26.25 12.32
CA SER A 1042 18.08 26.90 11.09
C SER A 1042 19.20 27.13 10.06
N CYS A 1043 20.30 27.76 10.49
CA CYS A 1043 21.44 28.14 9.67
C CYS A 1043 22.63 27.18 9.84
N ALA A 1044 22.37 25.88 10.05
CA ALA A 1044 23.43 24.89 10.16
C ALA A 1044 24.25 24.84 8.85
N PRO A 1045 25.60 24.89 8.90
CA PRO A 1045 26.44 24.89 7.71
C PRO A 1045 26.56 23.48 7.10
N ASP A 1046 26.95 23.43 5.83
CA ASP A 1046 27.36 22.21 5.12
C ASP A 1046 26.29 21.10 5.11
N VAL A 1047 25.02 21.45 4.89
CA VAL A 1047 23.89 20.51 4.82
C VAL A 1047 22.99 20.84 3.62
N GLU A 1048 22.99 19.95 2.62
CA GLU A 1048 22.12 20.07 1.44
C GLU A 1048 20.65 19.77 1.78
N ASP A 1049 19.72 20.24 0.94
CA ASP A 1049 18.30 19.92 1.07
C ASP A 1049 18.07 18.42 0.77
N LEU A 1050 17.07 17.78 1.40
CA LEU A 1050 16.81 16.37 1.11
C LEU A 1050 16.40 16.19 -0.36
N PRO A 1051 16.70 15.04 -0.99
CA PRO A 1051 16.24 14.75 -2.35
C PRO A 1051 14.72 14.96 -2.47
N VAL A 1052 14.34 16.03 -3.18
CA VAL A 1052 12.93 16.38 -3.37
C VAL A 1052 12.36 15.48 -4.45
N VAL A 1053 11.71 14.40 -4.03
CA VAL A 1053 10.96 13.55 -4.96
C VAL A 1053 9.70 14.31 -5.33
N VAL A 1054 9.72 14.92 -6.51
CA VAL A 1054 8.52 15.45 -7.16
C VAL A 1054 7.67 14.25 -7.57
N ILE A 1055 6.85 13.76 -6.64
CA ILE A 1055 5.87 12.73 -6.96
C ILE A 1055 4.84 13.39 -7.87
N GLY A 1056 4.90 13.05 -9.15
CA GLY A 1056 4.02 13.63 -10.15
C GLY A 1056 2.56 13.35 -9.81
N SER A 1057 1.72 14.38 -9.90
CA SER A 1057 0.27 14.19 -9.81
C SER A 1057 -0.20 13.32 -10.97
N ASP A 1058 -0.53 12.06 -10.69
CA ASP A 1058 -1.18 11.20 -11.68
C ASP A 1058 -2.51 11.86 -12.09
N LYS A 1059 -2.59 12.27 -13.36
CA LYS A 1059 -3.78 12.91 -13.93
C LYS A 1059 -4.96 11.93 -14.06
N HIS A 1060 -4.71 10.63 -13.90
CA HIS A 1060 -5.68 9.57 -14.06
C HIS A 1060 -5.64 8.58 -12.89
N ARG A 1061 -5.92 9.07 -11.66
CA ARG A 1061 -6.18 8.26 -10.45
C ARG A 1061 -7.11 7.06 -10.75
N ARG A 1062 -6.52 5.93 -11.11
CA ARG A 1062 -7.16 4.65 -11.45
C ARG A 1062 -6.26 3.50 -10.99
N THR A 1063 -6.08 3.43 -9.67
CA THR A 1063 -5.54 2.25 -8.94
C THR A 1063 -4.35 1.57 -9.61
N THR A 1064 -3.14 2.09 -9.38
CA THR A 1064 -1.95 1.24 -9.54
C THR A 1064 -1.97 0.12 -8.49
N LEU A 1065 -1.25 -0.97 -8.76
CA LEU A 1065 -1.05 -2.03 -7.77
C LEU A 1065 -0.22 -1.49 -6.60
N ALA A 1066 -0.35 -2.12 -5.42
CA ALA A 1066 0.60 -1.89 -4.34
C ALA A 1066 1.97 -2.43 -4.75
N ASP A 1067 3.01 -1.58 -4.73
CA ASP A 1067 4.39 -2.03 -4.83
C ASP A 1067 4.82 -2.67 -3.50
N ASP A 1068 5.40 -3.87 -3.57
CA ASP A 1068 6.00 -4.55 -2.42
C ASP A 1068 7.25 -3.79 -1.93
N ASP A 1069 7.31 -3.51 -0.61
CA ASP A 1069 8.52 -3.00 0.07
C ASP A 1069 9.61 -4.08 0.07
N LEU A 1070 10.35 -4.21 -1.04
CA LEU A 1070 11.54 -5.07 -1.12
C LEU A 1070 12.69 -4.46 -0.30
N GLU A 1071 12.84 -4.91 0.95
CA GLU A 1071 14.02 -4.63 1.78
C GLU A 1071 15.27 -5.26 1.14
N VAL A 1072 16.05 -4.45 0.42
CA VAL A 1072 17.35 -4.86 -0.14
C VAL A 1072 18.46 -4.47 0.83
N GLU A 1073 18.90 -5.43 1.64
CA GLU A 1073 20.25 -5.39 2.19
C GLU A 1073 21.26 -5.77 1.08
N GLU A 1074 22.27 -4.92 0.90
CA GLU A 1074 23.60 -5.16 0.29
C GLU A 1074 23.88 -6.48 -0.48
N THR A 1075 24.52 -6.37 -1.64
CA THR A 1075 26.00 -6.15 -1.62
C THR A 1075 26.52 -5.23 -2.74
N SER A 1076 27.78 -4.82 -2.60
CA SER A 1076 28.38 -3.63 -3.23
C SER A 1076 29.41 -3.95 -4.33
N GLY A 1077 29.52 -3.05 -5.32
CA GLY A 1077 30.55 -3.08 -6.37
C GLY A 1077 30.69 -1.71 -7.07
N LEU A 1078 31.92 -1.19 -7.14
CA LEU A 1078 32.32 0.18 -7.55
C LEU A 1078 33.05 0.14 -8.94
N PRO A 1079 33.51 1.27 -9.55
CA PRO A 1079 32.85 2.58 -9.76
C PRO A 1079 33.11 3.21 -11.16
N SER A 1080 32.68 4.49 -11.34
CA SER A 1080 33.15 5.53 -12.30
C SER A 1080 32.70 5.45 -13.79
N GLY A 1081 32.45 6.58 -14.48
CA GLY A 1081 32.40 7.98 -14.01
C GLY A 1081 32.10 9.04 -15.10
N HIS A 1082 31.81 10.29 -14.65
CA HIS A 1082 31.60 11.55 -15.42
C HIS A 1082 30.37 11.64 -16.39
N GLY A 1083 29.73 12.80 -16.61
CA GLY A 1083 29.80 14.12 -15.93
C GLY A 1083 29.24 15.30 -16.76
N TYR A 1084 28.59 16.29 -16.10
CA TYR A 1084 28.03 17.57 -16.65
C TYR A 1084 26.90 17.43 -17.71
N GLY A 1085 25.99 18.39 -17.97
CA GLY A 1085 25.59 19.73 -17.45
C GLY A 1085 24.40 20.22 -18.34
N VAL A 1086 23.66 21.34 -18.23
CA VAL A 1086 23.58 22.60 -17.43
C VAL A 1086 22.51 23.49 -18.15
N ASN A 1087 21.75 24.37 -17.44
CA ASN A 1087 20.82 25.46 -17.89
C ASN A 1087 19.58 25.08 -18.76
N ASP A 1088 18.31 25.32 -18.38
CA ASP A 1088 17.57 26.55 -18.01
C ASP A 1088 17.47 27.63 -19.11
N GLU A 1089 16.25 27.90 -19.62
CA GLU A 1089 15.64 29.25 -19.63
C GLU A 1089 14.11 29.24 -19.94
N ARG A 1090 13.48 30.42 -20.10
CA ARG A 1090 12.04 30.69 -19.83
C ARG A 1090 11.27 31.38 -20.98
N LEU A 1091 9.98 31.66 -20.71
CA LEU A 1091 9.06 32.62 -21.37
C LEU A 1091 8.32 32.10 -22.64
N ARG A 1092 7.11 32.57 -22.99
CA ARG A 1092 5.91 33.03 -22.25
C ARG A 1092 4.75 33.11 -23.28
N ASP A 1093 3.52 33.28 -22.80
CA ASP A 1093 2.28 33.17 -23.58
C ASP A 1093 2.04 34.32 -24.58
N ALA A 1094 1.32 34.01 -25.67
CA ALA A 1094 0.52 34.94 -26.48
C ALA A 1094 -0.58 34.16 -27.22
N ASP A 1095 -1.79 34.73 -27.32
CA ASP A 1095 -2.92 34.19 -28.09
C ASP A 1095 -2.77 34.44 -29.60
N ASP A 1096 -3.37 33.58 -30.44
CA ASP A 1096 -4.40 33.94 -31.45
C ASP A 1096 -4.66 32.81 -32.47
N GLY A 1097 -5.75 32.94 -33.25
CA GLY A 1097 -5.67 32.63 -34.69
C GLY A 1097 -6.05 31.21 -35.16
N GLU A 1098 -7.35 30.97 -35.23
CA GLU A 1098 -8.04 29.93 -36.00
C GLU A 1098 -7.60 29.77 -37.50
N VAL A 1099 -7.99 28.64 -38.14
CA VAL A 1099 -8.21 28.42 -39.61
C VAL A 1099 -7.16 27.63 -40.45
N THR A 1100 -7.70 26.67 -41.24
CA THR A 1100 -7.16 25.93 -42.43
C THR A 1100 -6.01 24.90 -42.37
N LYS A 1101 -6.41 23.61 -42.51
CA LYS A 1101 -6.16 22.69 -43.65
C LYS A 1101 -4.87 22.79 -44.51
N ALA A 1102 -4.45 21.58 -44.93
CA ALA A 1102 -3.78 21.22 -46.20
C ALA A 1102 -2.28 21.55 -46.34
N ASP A 1103 -1.45 20.78 -47.06
CA ASP A 1103 -1.49 19.37 -47.51
C ASP A 1103 -0.06 18.96 -47.94
N ARG A 1104 0.20 17.66 -48.21
CA ARG A 1104 1.27 17.12 -49.09
C ARG A 1104 2.76 17.42 -48.80
N THR A 1105 3.47 16.32 -48.51
CA THR A 1105 4.76 15.92 -49.15
C THR A 1105 6.04 16.77 -48.91
N SER A 1106 7.25 16.26 -49.10
CA SER A 1106 7.82 14.91 -48.90
C SER A 1106 9.35 15.00 -49.03
N LYS A 1107 10.10 14.10 -48.38
CA LYS A 1107 11.47 13.60 -48.74
C LYS A 1107 12.40 14.52 -49.56
N PHE A 1108 13.62 14.77 -49.09
CA PHE A 1108 14.83 14.03 -49.53
C PHE A 1108 16.14 14.51 -48.85
N TYR A 1109 16.90 13.55 -48.31
CA TYR A 1109 18.38 13.42 -48.29
C TYR A 1109 19.30 14.64 -48.04
N ARG A 1110 20.00 14.60 -46.89
CA ARG A 1110 21.42 14.18 -46.75
C ARG A 1110 22.46 14.83 -47.72
N CYS A 1111 23.39 15.64 -47.18
CA CYS A 1111 24.84 15.31 -47.19
C CYS A 1111 25.76 16.30 -46.43
N TYR A 1112 27.00 15.84 -46.22
CA TYR A 1112 28.11 16.49 -45.49
C TYR A 1112 28.67 17.76 -46.14
N GLY A 1113 29.32 18.60 -45.32
CA GLY A 1113 30.24 19.66 -45.77
C GLY A 1113 31.23 20.07 -44.67
N ASN A 1114 32.47 19.57 -44.72
CA ASN A 1114 33.57 20.05 -43.86
C ASN A 1114 34.14 21.38 -44.38
N GLN A 1115 34.54 22.27 -43.49
CA GLN A 1115 35.94 22.70 -43.33
C GLN A 1115 36.09 23.75 -42.22
N ASN A 1116 37.21 23.71 -41.49
CA ASN A 1116 37.64 24.80 -40.62
C ASN A 1116 39.18 24.76 -40.50
N VAL A 1117 39.85 25.91 -40.52
CA VAL A 1117 41.31 25.99 -40.70
C VAL A 1117 41.96 26.80 -39.56
N PHE A 1118 42.58 26.06 -38.63
CA PHE A 1118 43.91 26.27 -38.04
C PHE A 1118 44.41 27.62 -37.45
N VAL A 1119 45.31 27.48 -36.45
CA VAL A 1119 46.47 28.34 -36.08
C VAL A 1119 46.34 29.38 -34.92
N THR A 1120 46.78 28.90 -33.74
CA THR A 1120 47.67 29.51 -32.71
C THR A 1120 47.32 30.77 -31.89
N SER A 1121 46.99 30.54 -30.62
CA SER A 1121 47.67 31.02 -29.38
C SER A 1121 48.54 32.30 -29.33
N ALA A 1122 48.30 33.12 -28.30
CA ALA A 1122 49.33 33.87 -27.53
C ALA A 1122 48.88 34.08 -26.06
N LYS A 1123 49.76 34.57 -25.17
CA LYS A 1123 49.50 34.78 -23.71
C LYS A 1123 49.63 36.27 -23.30
N THR A 1124 49.22 36.55 -22.05
CA THR A 1124 49.74 37.56 -21.07
C THR A 1124 48.99 38.89 -20.77
N SER A 1125 48.67 39.04 -19.48
CA SER A 1125 48.89 40.19 -18.55
C SER A 1125 48.05 41.49 -18.53
N ARG A 1126 47.35 41.66 -17.39
CA ARG A 1126 47.35 42.80 -16.42
C ARG A 1126 46.73 44.20 -16.75
N LEU A 1127 45.65 44.50 -16.00
CA LEU A 1127 45.42 45.75 -15.20
C LEU A 1127 45.00 47.06 -15.98
N PRO A 1128 44.71 48.22 -15.35
CA PRO A 1128 43.35 48.54 -14.84
C PRO A 1128 42.84 50.02 -14.94
N PHE A 1129 41.54 50.28 -15.13
CA PHE A 1129 40.93 51.63 -14.98
C PHE A 1129 39.44 51.62 -14.54
N ARG A 1130 38.84 52.77 -14.20
CA ARG A 1130 38.73 53.29 -12.80
C ARG A 1130 37.93 54.62 -12.72
N CYS A 1131 36.63 54.58 -12.39
CA CYS A 1131 35.77 55.71 -11.97
C CYS A 1131 34.70 55.14 -10.99
N SER A 1132 34.30 55.70 -9.82
CA SER A 1132 34.37 57.05 -9.21
C SER A 1132 33.34 58.07 -9.74
N ILE A 1133 32.72 58.96 -8.93
CA ILE A 1133 32.97 59.33 -7.51
C ILE A 1133 31.74 60.00 -6.81
N LYS A 1134 31.89 60.41 -5.52
CA LYS A 1134 30.97 61.17 -4.61
C LYS A 1134 29.81 60.39 -3.95
N GLU A 1135 29.22 60.79 -2.80
CA GLU A 1135 29.65 61.35 -1.47
C GLU A 1135 28.40 61.27 -0.53
N LEU A 1136 28.42 60.89 0.77
CA LEU A 1136 28.82 61.56 2.04
C LEU A 1136 27.90 62.71 2.53
N PRO A 1137 27.73 62.94 3.88
CA PRO A 1137 28.57 62.49 5.00
C PRO A 1137 27.89 61.71 6.17
N TRP A 1138 28.72 61.27 7.13
CA TRP A 1138 28.38 60.65 8.43
C TRP A 1138 28.50 61.66 9.60
N PRO A 1139 28.05 61.31 10.83
CA PRO A 1139 29.07 60.99 11.86
C PRO A 1139 28.69 59.92 12.94
N VAL A 1140 29.69 59.10 13.33
CA VAL A 1140 30.00 58.65 14.74
C VAL A 1140 28.97 57.74 15.50
N PHE A 1141 29.29 56.60 16.13
CA PHE A 1141 30.50 55.75 16.30
C PHE A 1141 30.11 54.30 16.72
N ARG A 1142 31.02 53.31 16.53
CA ARG A 1142 31.25 51.99 17.22
C ARG A 1142 30.10 51.31 18.02
N SER A 1143 29.92 49.97 17.99
CA SER A 1143 30.95 48.93 18.21
C SER A 1143 30.45 47.50 17.88
N ILE A 1144 31.35 46.50 17.88
CA ILE A 1144 31.14 45.03 17.71
C ILE A 1144 30.56 44.65 16.32
N ALA A 1145 31.28 44.09 15.34
CA ALA A 1145 32.44 43.17 15.25
C ALA A 1145 32.10 41.65 15.28
N THR A 1146 32.09 41.07 14.07
CA THR A 1146 32.43 39.68 13.69
C THR A 1146 31.77 38.50 14.42
N CYS A 1147 30.91 37.78 13.68
CA CYS A 1147 31.21 36.41 13.25
C CYS A 1147 30.62 36.16 11.85
N CYS A 1148 31.37 35.43 11.01
CA CYS A 1148 30.91 34.70 9.83
C CYS A 1148 31.51 33.29 9.94
#